data_AF-A0A5C5W1T6-F1
#
_entry.id   AF-A0A5C5W1T6-F1
#
_cell.length_a   1.000
_cell.length_b   1.000
_cell.length_c   1.000
_cell.angle_alpha   90.00
_cell.angle_beta   90.00
_cell.angle_gamma   90.00
#
_symmetry.space_group_name_H-M   'P 1'
#
loop_
_entity.id
_entity.type
_entity.pdbx_description
1 polymer ?
#
loop_
_entity_poly.entity_id
_entity_poly.type
_entity_poly.pdbx_seq_one_letter_code
_entity_poly.pdbx_strand_id
1 'polypeptide(L)'
;MQLRGPKCALSALVTCLVIASAAADSLAQGGASVLIKPRPDATEAYVEFTGEAVQKMSGPDGAPSKIETRSVYGLMLKSSAKGDGLQLDATLDRLFGFMSFGESIKSRFDSDDPEAEDASPDHKAAFTPILSMPLKITLDGQGVGAAVEGAEPIRQKLKALGEQNFVASSLAREDFADRSVMSAFGESLLVLLPNREVKTGETWKKTQHDDYPQVGKVILNYECKLEQVEKAADGDVAVIRFEGTVAKDADEKPAKDQRLGNMNGRFSGTAKFSVAKGCLIEMSRETTATVEVQPWWTKDQSAPLMKIEGEYKAGLAVRPAAERTQQKAEIARRLQDARAAREAEEAEALSGAVDPVTPENPPVAWLQWGGPDRNFSSTATGLANRWSKEGPAKLWERPLGDGFSAILCDGDALYTMYSLREKEDAFKGDEVVIALDAKSGKTIWEYKYAAPWPKDLQMEFGPGPHSTPVVVGDRVFAVGCTAQLTCLDKKSGKLIWSKDLLGEFKAALNGRGYGSSPLAHGGNIVLPVSSEKGHAVMAFAQSDGAVAWKLGDFEPGYASLLTIQVGGSEHLIAFTGKDVRGIDPAGGDKLWSIEHPTQWGANISTPIWNAADGLLFVSSAYGMGSRGVKIEKTGDGFAAKEAWFNPRMKIQHADAVRAGEWIYGSSGDFGPAFLACVNAKTGDFGWRQRGISKANVIHADGKLVVLDEDGTLYLVKADPGKYRLLAKAPGICHKTAWTAPTLCGRTLYVRDREKILALNLGAAAAP
;
A
#
# COMPACT_ATOMS: atom_id res chain seq x y z
N MET A 1 -14.30 -11.17 -5.80
CA MET A 1 -13.01 -11.10 -6.54
C MET A 1 -12.39 -12.45 -6.93
N GLN A 2 -12.86 -13.60 -6.44
CA GLN A 2 -12.22 -14.89 -6.80
C GLN A 2 -12.61 -15.41 -8.20
N LEU A 3 -13.89 -15.29 -8.55
CA LEU A 3 -14.47 -15.77 -9.81
C LEU A 3 -14.13 -14.89 -11.03
N ARG A 4 -13.79 -13.62 -10.76
CA ARG A 4 -13.21 -12.64 -11.68
C ARG A 4 -12.13 -11.92 -10.87
N GLY A 5 -10.87 -12.28 -11.13
CA GLY A 5 -9.67 -11.73 -10.47
C GLY A 5 -9.36 -10.28 -10.89
N PRO A 6 -8.09 -9.91 -11.21
CA PRO A 6 -7.77 -8.55 -11.68
C PRO A 6 -8.60 -8.08 -12.88
N LYS A 7 -9.12 -9.03 -13.69
CA LYS A 7 -10.35 -8.91 -14.50
C LYS A 7 -11.31 -7.82 -14.04
N CYS A 8 -11.75 -7.80 -12.78
CA CYS A 8 -12.82 -6.91 -12.33
C CYS A 8 -12.63 -5.41 -12.59
N ALA A 9 -11.42 -4.85 -12.59
CA ALA A 9 -11.26 -3.40 -12.80
C ALA A 9 -11.29 -3.03 -14.29
N LEU A 10 -10.56 -3.80 -15.11
CA LEU A 10 -10.39 -3.55 -16.53
C LEU A 10 -11.52 -4.17 -17.36
N SER A 11 -12.04 -5.34 -16.96
CA SER A 11 -13.24 -5.95 -17.57
C SER A 11 -14.51 -5.21 -17.17
N ALA A 12 -14.59 -4.55 -16.01
CA ALA A 12 -15.71 -3.65 -15.72
C ALA A 12 -15.66 -2.42 -16.62
N LEU A 13 -14.51 -1.74 -16.70
CA LEU A 13 -14.20 -0.65 -17.66
C LEU A 13 -14.76 -0.91 -19.07
N VAL A 14 -14.72 -2.18 -19.44
CA VAL A 14 -14.96 -2.72 -20.77
C VAL A 14 -16.41 -3.26 -20.93
N THR A 15 -16.97 -3.86 -19.88
CA THR A 15 -18.41 -4.10 -19.69
C THR A 15 -19.23 -2.80 -19.80
N CYS A 16 -18.63 -1.67 -19.44
CA CYS A 16 -19.32 -0.38 -19.26
C CYS A 16 -19.68 0.37 -20.56
N LEU A 17 -19.34 -0.14 -21.75
CA LEU A 17 -19.20 0.73 -22.94
C LEU A 17 -20.47 0.88 -23.81
N VAL A 18 -21.54 0.11 -23.59
CA VAL A 18 -22.66 -0.04 -24.56
C VAL A 18 -23.82 0.96 -24.43
N ILE A 19 -23.68 2.04 -23.64
CA ILE A 19 -24.85 2.91 -23.31
C ILE A 19 -24.59 4.39 -23.55
N ALA A 20 -24.73 4.82 -24.80
CA ALA A 20 -25.18 6.15 -25.16
C ALA A 20 -25.75 6.14 -26.59
N SER A 21 -26.88 6.81 -26.81
CA SER A 21 -27.32 7.34 -28.10
C SER A 21 -28.61 8.17 -27.94
N ALA A 22 -28.68 9.31 -28.64
CA ALA A 22 -29.83 10.21 -28.87
C ALA A 22 -29.43 11.23 -29.98
N ALA A 23 -30.26 12.03 -30.63
CA ALA A 23 -31.72 12.19 -30.69
C ALA A 23 -32.02 12.99 -31.98
N ALA A 24 -33.25 13.16 -32.50
CA ALA A 24 -34.56 12.55 -32.26
C ALA A 24 -35.50 12.97 -33.43
N ASP A 25 -36.65 12.32 -33.61
CA ASP A 25 -37.77 12.89 -34.37
C ASP A 25 -39.14 12.38 -33.88
N SER A 26 -40.18 13.18 -34.05
CA SER A 26 -41.46 12.99 -33.34
C SER A 26 -42.48 12.13 -34.10
N LEU A 27 -42.97 11.08 -33.43
CA LEU A 27 -44.27 10.48 -33.73
C LEU A 27 -45.00 10.17 -32.43
N ALA A 28 -45.89 11.09 -32.03
CA ALA A 28 -46.86 10.85 -30.98
C ALA A 28 -48.10 10.17 -31.56
N GLN A 29 -48.42 8.97 -31.10
CA GLN A 29 -49.79 8.45 -31.12
C GLN A 29 -50.13 7.91 -29.73
N GLY A 30 -51.32 8.26 -29.23
CA GLY A 30 -51.70 8.01 -27.84
C GLY A 30 -52.32 6.62 -27.64
N GLY A 31 -51.95 5.94 -26.54
CA GLY A 31 -52.69 4.78 -26.06
C GLY A 31 -51.86 3.68 -25.40
N ALA A 32 -51.37 3.92 -24.17
CA ALA A 32 -50.84 2.92 -23.23
C ALA A 32 -49.63 2.04 -23.65
N SER A 33 -49.19 2.08 -24.92
CA SER A 33 -47.98 1.42 -25.42
C SER A 33 -46.85 2.40 -25.74
N VAL A 34 -45.60 1.93 -25.59
CA VAL A 34 -44.39 2.64 -26.00
C VAL A 34 -43.42 1.70 -26.72
N LEU A 35 -42.71 2.21 -27.73
CA LEU A 35 -41.66 1.48 -28.43
C LEU A 35 -40.37 1.49 -27.61
N ILE A 36 -40.00 0.34 -27.06
CA ILE A 36 -38.75 0.17 -26.31
C ILE A 36 -37.76 -0.59 -27.21
N LYS A 37 -36.95 0.18 -27.95
CA LYS A 37 -35.91 -0.31 -28.86
C LYS A 37 -34.74 0.68 -28.92
N PRO A 38 -33.47 0.22 -28.92
CA PRO A 38 -32.31 1.07 -29.16
C PRO A 38 -32.42 1.93 -30.44
N ARG A 39 -31.90 3.16 -30.40
CA ARG A 39 -31.74 4.05 -31.57
C ARG A 39 -30.28 4.50 -31.69
N PRO A 40 -29.57 4.28 -32.82
CA PRO A 40 -28.16 4.61 -32.96
C PRO A 40 -27.94 6.06 -33.43
N ASP A 41 -28.15 7.02 -32.55
CA ASP A 41 -27.93 8.44 -32.80
C ASP A 41 -26.64 8.96 -32.11
N ALA A 42 -26.12 10.12 -32.54
CA ALA A 42 -24.84 10.66 -32.08
C ALA A 42 -24.96 11.59 -30.85
N THR A 43 -24.70 11.05 -29.65
CA THR A 43 -24.59 11.81 -28.39
C THR A 43 -23.22 11.68 -27.76
N GLU A 44 -22.83 12.74 -27.05
CA GLU A 44 -21.82 12.68 -25.99
C GLU A 44 -22.50 12.58 -24.63
N ALA A 45 -22.13 11.59 -23.83
CA ALA A 45 -22.70 11.32 -22.51
C ALA A 45 -21.61 10.89 -21.51
N TYR A 46 -21.86 11.12 -20.23
CA TYR A 46 -21.11 10.50 -19.13
C TYR A 46 -21.94 9.32 -18.60
N VAL A 47 -21.33 8.15 -18.48
CA VAL A 47 -21.97 6.97 -17.89
C VAL A 47 -21.22 6.60 -16.64
N GLU A 48 -21.92 6.56 -15.51
CA GLU A 48 -21.37 6.12 -14.23
C GLU A 48 -22.01 4.79 -13.84
N PHE A 49 -21.17 3.78 -13.62
CA PHE A 49 -21.54 2.49 -13.08
C PHE A 49 -21.09 2.39 -11.63
N THR A 50 -21.98 1.92 -10.76
CA THR A 50 -21.67 1.65 -9.34
C THR A 50 -21.75 0.17 -9.06
N GLY A 51 -20.83 -0.35 -8.24
CA GLY A 51 -20.84 -1.73 -7.79
C GLY A 51 -20.53 -1.79 -6.30
N GLU A 52 -21.40 -2.40 -5.52
CA GLU A 52 -21.18 -2.71 -4.11
C GLU A 52 -21.35 -4.21 -3.91
N ALA A 53 -20.47 -4.84 -3.14
CA ALA A 53 -20.59 -6.26 -2.83
C ALA A 53 -20.13 -6.58 -1.42
N VAL A 54 -20.86 -7.48 -0.76
CA VAL A 54 -20.47 -8.09 0.51
C VAL A 54 -20.40 -9.60 0.27
N GLN A 55 -19.19 -10.16 0.34
CA GLN A 55 -18.95 -11.58 0.16
C GLN A 55 -18.54 -12.21 1.50
N LYS A 56 -19.23 -13.26 1.92
CA LYS A 56 -18.80 -14.17 2.99
C LYS A 56 -18.19 -15.40 2.33
N MET A 57 -16.97 -15.74 2.74
CA MET A 57 -16.21 -16.85 2.18
C MET A 57 -15.90 -17.87 3.28
N SER A 58 -16.24 -19.12 3.01
CA SER A 58 -15.95 -20.27 3.88
C SER A 58 -15.24 -21.33 3.06
N GLY A 59 -14.02 -21.68 3.47
CA GLY A 59 -13.21 -22.74 2.86
C GLY A 59 -13.08 -23.95 3.79
N PRO A 60 -12.47 -25.04 3.30
CA PRO A 60 -12.24 -26.24 4.12
C PRO A 60 -11.29 -26.01 5.32
N ASP A 61 -10.40 -25.02 5.23
CA ASP A 61 -9.20 -24.95 6.07
C ASP A 61 -9.32 -24.02 7.31
N GLY A 62 -10.43 -23.28 7.49
CA GLY A 62 -10.54 -22.36 8.63
C GLY A 62 -11.64 -21.29 8.60
N ALA A 63 -11.45 -20.27 9.43
CA ALA A 63 -12.46 -19.29 9.84
C ALA A 63 -13.06 -18.47 8.66
N PRO A 64 -14.35 -18.11 8.73
CA PRO A 64 -15.02 -17.40 7.65
C PRO A 64 -14.44 -15.99 7.46
N SER A 65 -14.14 -15.65 6.20
CA SER A 65 -13.63 -14.32 5.82
C SER A 65 -14.73 -13.48 5.21
N LYS A 66 -14.75 -12.17 5.52
CA LYS A 66 -15.67 -11.20 4.93
C LYS A 66 -14.91 -10.23 4.02
N ILE A 67 -15.38 -10.06 2.79
CA ILE A 67 -14.90 -9.05 1.85
C ILE A 67 -16.03 -8.05 1.61
N GLU A 68 -15.71 -6.77 1.68
CA GLU A 68 -16.58 -5.69 1.24
C GLU A 68 -15.89 -4.95 0.10
N THR A 69 -16.58 -4.70 -1.01
CA THR A 69 -16.05 -3.90 -2.11
C THR A 69 -17.03 -2.85 -2.54
N ARG A 70 -16.52 -1.67 -2.92
CA ARG A 70 -17.28 -0.62 -3.57
C ARG A 70 -16.48 -0.08 -4.74
N SER A 71 -17.07 0.04 -5.92
CA SER A 71 -16.41 0.55 -7.12
C SER A 71 -17.33 1.50 -7.87
N VAL A 72 -16.72 2.50 -8.50
CA VAL A 72 -17.39 3.40 -9.44
C VAL A 72 -16.54 3.50 -10.70
N TYR A 73 -17.14 3.28 -11.86
CA TYR A 73 -16.48 3.42 -13.16
C TYR A 73 -17.24 4.48 -13.96
N GLY A 74 -16.58 5.57 -14.29
CA GLY A 74 -17.13 6.65 -15.10
C GLY A 74 -16.47 6.69 -16.47
N LEU A 75 -17.29 6.70 -17.52
CA LEU A 75 -16.83 6.79 -18.91
C LEU A 75 -17.40 8.03 -19.57
N MET A 76 -16.58 8.72 -20.36
CA MET A 76 -17.08 9.67 -21.36
C MET A 76 -17.26 8.90 -22.66
N LEU A 77 -18.49 8.85 -23.17
CA LEU A 77 -18.87 8.11 -24.37
C LEU A 77 -19.34 9.07 -25.46
N LYS A 78 -18.98 8.77 -26.70
CA LYS A 78 -19.54 9.35 -27.91
C LYS A 78 -20.05 8.23 -28.82
N SER A 79 -21.34 8.25 -29.12
CA SER A 79 -21.99 7.28 -29.99
C SER A 79 -22.08 7.74 -31.45
N SER A 80 -22.18 6.80 -32.39
CA SER A 80 -22.51 7.05 -33.80
C SER A 80 -23.02 5.78 -34.48
N ALA A 81 -23.86 5.91 -35.52
CA ALA A 81 -24.32 4.76 -36.31
C ALA A 81 -23.20 4.17 -37.19
N LYS A 82 -23.17 2.83 -37.33
CA LYS A 82 -22.20 2.12 -38.18
C LYS A 82 -22.86 0.90 -38.83
N GLY A 83 -23.44 1.11 -40.01
CA GLY A 83 -24.23 0.09 -40.70
C GLY A 83 -25.57 -0.14 -39.99
N ASP A 84 -25.88 -1.40 -39.66
CA ASP A 84 -26.97 -1.78 -38.77
C ASP A 84 -26.61 -1.69 -37.27
N GLY A 85 -25.32 -1.54 -36.95
CA GLY A 85 -24.77 -1.47 -35.60
C GLY A 85 -24.38 -0.07 -35.13
N LEU A 86 -23.60 -0.02 -34.05
CA LEU A 86 -23.20 1.19 -33.34
C LEU A 86 -21.67 1.28 -33.23
N GLN A 87 -21.10 2.48 -33.37
CA GLN A 87 -19.74 2.76 -32.93
C GLN A 87 -19.74 3.66 -31.70
N LEU A 88 -18.88 3.32 -30.75
CA LEU A 88 -18.69 3.98 -29.48
C LEU A 88 -17.22 4.41 -29.38
N ASP A 89 -16.96 5.71 -29.47
CA ASP A 89 -15.67 6.32 -29.15
C ASP A 89 -15.72 6.70 -27.65
N ALA A 90 -14.78 6.19 -26.84
CA ALA A 90 -14.89 6.23 -25.39
C ALA A 90 -13.56 6.51 -24.69
N THR A 91 -13.63 7.08 -23.49
CA THR A 91 -12.48 7.23 -22.58
C THR A 91 -12.84 6.90 -21.14
N LEU A 92 -11.90 6.30 -20.41
CA LEU A 92 -11.99 6.18 -18.96
C LEU A 92 -11.86 7.56 -18.33
N ASP A 93 -12.90 7.99 -17.61
CA ASP A 93 -13.01 9.34 -17.10
C ASP A 93 -12.95 9.41 -15.57
N ARG A 94 -13.58 8.44 -14.90
CA ARG A 94 -13.55 8.24 -13.45
C ARG A 94 -13.24 6.79 -13.08
N LEU A 95 -12.46 6.61 -12.03
CA LEU A 95 -12.31 5.34 -11.33
C LEU A 95 -12.30 5.55 -9.82
N PHE A 96 -13.30 4.99 -9.13
CA PHE A 96 -13.27 4.73 -7.71
C PHE A 96 -13.12 3.22 -7.47
N GLY A 97 -12.19 2.84 -6.60
CA GLY A 97 -12.07 1.48 -6.09
C GLY A 97 -11.93 1.52 -4.57
N PHE A 98 -12.71 0.70 -3.87
CA PHE A 98 -12.60 0.43 -2.45
C PHE A 98 -12.73 -1.07 -2.21
N MET A 99 -11.87 -1.59 -1.35
CA MET A 99 -11.88 -2.98 -0.91
C MET A 99 -11.48 -3.06 0.56
N SER A 100 -12.36 -3.65 1.37
CA SER A 100 -12.07 -4.11 2.72
C SER A 100 -11.97 -5.64 2.71
N PHE A 101 -10.85 -6.20 3.15
CA PHE A 101 -10.73 -7.63 3.47
C PHE A 101 -10.59 -7.75 4.98
N GLY A 102 -11.63 -8.26 5.65
CA GLY A 102 -11.74 -8.19 7.11
C GLY A 102 -11.64 -6.74 7.63
N GLU A 103 -11.10 -6.59 8.84
CA GLU A 103 -10.75 -5.29 9.43
C GLU A 103 -9.35 -4.80 9.04
N SER A 104 -8.55 -5.67 8.40
CA SER A 104 -7.10 -5.53 8.23
C SER A 104 -6.68 -4.72 7.01
N ILE A 105 -7.25 -5.03 5.85
CA ILE A 105 -6.83 -4.43 4.57
C ILE A 105 -7.95 -3.51 4.09
N LYS A 106 -7.65 -2.22 3.99
CA LYS A 106 -8.51 -1.22 3.33
C LYS A 106 -7.71 -0.54 2.24
N SER A 107 -7.97 -0.90 0.98
CA SER A 107 -7.49 -0.16 -0.18
C SER A 107 -8.61 0.76 -0.67
N ARG A 108 -8.30 2.03 -0.94
CA ARG A 108 -9.19 2.97 -1.60
C ARG A 108 -8.43 3.68 -2.73
N PHE A 109 -9.14 4.18 -3.72
CA PHE A 109 -8.67 5.06 -4.78
C PHE A 109 -9.88 5.81 -5.35
N ASP A 110 -9.77 7.11 -5.63
CA ASP A 110 -10.73 7.85 -6.46
C ASP A 110 -9.95 8.79 -7.38
N SER A 111 -10.15 8.67 -8.69
CA SER A 111 -9.53 9.59 -9.66
C SER A 111 -10.05 11.02 -9.53
N ASP A 112 -11.26 11.19 -8.98
CA ASP A 112 -11.87 12.50 -8.73
C ASP A 112 -11.41 13.14 -7.43
N ASP A 113 -10.67 12.39 -6.61
CA ASP A 113 -10.05 12.91 -5.39
C ASP A 113 -8.55 12.57 -5.41
N PRO A 114 -7.76 13.24 -6.29
CA PRO A 114 -6.32 12.99 -6.41
C PRO A 114 -5.52 13.37 -5.15
N GLU A 115 -6.16 14.06 -4.21
CA GLU A 115 -5.67 14.46 -2.88
C GLU A 115 -6.26 13.60 -1.74
N ALA A 116 -7.06 12.57 -2.05
CA ALA A 116 -7.51 11.60 -1.06
C ALA A 116 -6.31 10.85 -0.50
N GLU A 117 -5.94 11.15 0.74
CA GLU A 117 -4.87 10.46 1.47
C GLU A 117 -5.22 8.97 1.79
N ASP A 118 -6.46 8.54 1.49
CA ASP A 118 -6.85 7.12 1.46
C ASP A 118 -6.43 6.39 0.15
N ALA A 119 -5.93 7.12 -0.87
CA ALA A 119 -5.59 6.56 -2.16
C ALA A 119 -4.33 5.67 -2.09
N SER A 120 -4.50 4.37 -2.38
CA SER A 120 -3.38 3.45 -2.58
C SER A 120 -2.44 3.99 -3.68
N PRO A 121 -1.15 4.28 -3.37
CA PRO A 121 -0.21 4.82 -4.35
C PRO A 121 -0.06 3.92 -5.57
N ASP A 122 -0.09 2.59 -5.38
CA ASP A 122 -0.05 1.61 -6.46
C ASP A 122 -1.24 1.72 -7.40
N HIS A 123 -2.45 1.94 -6.87
CA HIS A 123 -3.64 2.15 -7.69
C HIS A 123 -3.54 3.47 -8.46
N LYS A 124 -3.10 4.57 -7.80
CA LYS A 124 -2.88 5.87 -8.46
C LYS A 124 -1.87 5.76 -9.61
N ALA A 125 -0.70 5.16 -9.35
CA ALA A 125 0.35 4.98 -10.35
C ALA A 125 -0.06 4.02 -11.50
N ALA A 126 -0.92 3.03 -11.26
CA ALA A 126 -1.41 2.13 -12.29
C ALA A 126 -2.53 2.77 -13.16
N PHE A 127 -3.50 3.44 -12.52
CA PHE A 127 -4.72 3.90 -13.20
C PHE A 127 -4.62 5.32 -13.76
N THR A 128 -3.96 6.27 -13.07
CA THR A 128 -3.84 7.65 -13.58
C THR A 128 -3.23 7.73 -15.00
N PRO A 129 -2.19 6.94 -15.36
CA PRO A 129 -1.62 7.01 -16.71
C PRO A 129 -2.46 6.40 -17.83
N ILE A 130 -3.59 5.75 -17.51
CA ILE A 130 -4.54 5.19 -18.49
C ILE A 130 -5.90 5.91 -18.50
N LEU A 131 -6.11 6.88 -17.60
CA LEU A 131 -7.23 7.82 -17.71
C LEU A 131 -7.15 8.55 -19.07
N SER A 132 -8.31 8.83 -19.65
CA SER A 132 -8.45 9.52 -20.95
C SER A 132 -7.81 8.81 -22.16
N MET A 133 -7.27 7.59 -22.02
CA MET A 133 -6.83 6.80 -23.18
C MET A 133 -8.05 6.37 -24.02
N PRO A 134 -8.03 6.56 -25.35
CA PRO A 134 -9.18 6.29 -26.20
C PRO A 134 -9.37 4.79 -26.45
N LEU A 135 -10.62 4.36 -26.34
CA LEU A 135 -11.12 3.07 -26.80
C LEU A 135 -12.16 3.32 -27.90
N LYS A 136 -12.18 2.47 -28.93
CA LYS A 136 -13.29 2.43 -29.90
C LYS A 136 -13.91 1.06 -29.92
N ILE A 137 -15.22 1.00 -29.91
CA ILE A 137 -15.95 -0.26 -29.96
C ILE A 137 -16.94 -0.21 -31.10
N THR A 138 -16.99 -1.31 -31.87
CA THR A 138 -18.05 -1.56 -32.83
C THR A 138 -18.98 -2.61 -32.24
N LEU A 139 -20.27 -2.29 -32.16
CA LEU A 139 -21.35 -3.23 -31.91
C LEU A 139 -22.02 -3.60 -33.23
N ASP A 140 -22.56 -4.82 -33.31
CA ASP A 140 -23.44 -5.23 -34.41
C ASP A 140 -24.90 -4.72 -34.22
N GLY A 141 -25.79 -5.05 -35.17
CA GLY A 141 -27.21 -4.70 -35.09
C GLY A 141 -28.01 -5.41 -33.98
N GLN A 142 -27.39 -6.28 -33.19
CA GLN A 142 -27.94 -6.85 -31.95
C GLN A 142 -27.36 -6.19 -30.69
N GLY A 143 -26.37 -5.30 -30.85
CA GLY A 143 -25.66 -4.62 -29.77
C GLY A 143 -24.54 -5.45 -29.14
N VAL A 144 -24.09 -6.53 -29.81
CA VAL A 144 -23.00 -7.38 -29.36
C VAL A 144 -21.66 -6.80 -29.82
N GLY A 145 -20.63 -6.84 -28.97
CA GLY A 145 -19.30 -6.34 -29.28
C GLY A 145 -18.63 -7.11 -30.41
N ALA A 146 -18.44 -6.46 -31.56
CA ALA A 146 -17.83 -7.03 -32.76
C ALA A 146 -16.31 -6.74 -32.86
N ALA A 147 -15.85 -5.59 -32.36
CA ALA A 147 -14.43 -5.20 -32.37
C ALA A 147 -14.10 -4.13 -31.32
N VAL A 148 -12.83 -4.09 -30.88
CA VAL A 148 -12.28 -3.08 -29.97
C VAL A 148 -10.93 -2.59 -30.48
N GLU A 149 -10.77 -1.28 -30.57
CA GLU A 149 -9.51 -0.61 -30.92
C GLU A 149 -9.03 0.25 -29.74
N GLY A 150 -7.72 0.50 -29.65
CA GLY A 150 -7.11 1.32 -28.59
C GLY A 150 -6.71 0.56 -27.31
N ALA A 151 -7.11 -0.70 -27.17
CA ALA A 151 -6.88 -1.50 -25.97
C ALA A 151 -5.42 -1.96 -25.79
N GLU A 152 -4.71 -2.30 -26.87
CA GLU A 152 -3.29 -2.70 -26.81
C GLU A 152 -2.37 -1.56 -26.31
N PRO A 153 -2.52 -0.29 -26.74
CA PRO A 153 -1.85 0.85 -26.10
C PRO A 153 -2.01 0.93 -24.57
N ILE A 154 -3.22 0.68 -24.05
CA ILE A 154 -3.48 0.65 -22.60
C ILE A 154 -2.69 -0.49 -21.95
N ARG A 155 -2.72 -1.67 -22.55
CA ARG A 155 -1.97 -2.85 -22.07
C ARG A 155 -0.46 -2.63 -22.07
N GLN A 156 0.10 -2.00 -23.12
CA GLN A 156 1.52 -1.65 -23.20
C GLN A 156 1.91 -0.64 -22.11
N LYS A 157 1.06 0.37 -21.87
CA LYS A 157 1.27 1.35 -20.80
C LYS A 157 1.29 0.69 -19.41
N LEU A 158 0.34 -0.20 -19.14
CA LEU A 158 0.28 -0.99 -17.90
C LEU A 158 1.47 -1.94 -17.76
N LYS A 159 1.92 -2.59 -18.85
CA LYS A 159 3.07 -3.49 -18.84
C LYS A 159 4.36 -2.77 -18.45
N ALA A 160 4.58 -1.56 -18.99
CA ALA A 160 5.75 -0.73 -18.64
C ALA A 160 5.72 -0.27 -17.17
N LEU A 161 4.54 0.00 -16.61
CA LEU A 161 4.37 0.32 -15.18
C LEU A 161 4.53 -0.93 -14.29
N GLY A 162 4.19 -2.11 -14.82
CA GLY A 162 4.15 -3.38 -14.11
C GLY A 162 5.51 -3.91 -13.60
N GLU A 163 6.62 -3.32 -14.04
CA GLU A 163 7.97 -3.63 -13.51
C GLU A 163 8.16 -3.15 -12.07
N GLN A 164 7.43 -2.11 -11.66
CA GLN A 164 7.56 -1.47 -10.33
C GLN A 164 6.21 -1.38 -9.58
N ASN A 165 5.14 -1.97 -10.12
CA ASN A 165 3.78 -1.82 -9.60
C ASN A 165 2.95 -3.10 -9.83
N PHE A 166 2.53 -3.77 -8.75
CA PHE A 166 1.82 -5.04 -8.83
C PHE A 166 0.40 -4.91 -9.42
N VAL A 167 -0.27 -3.76 -9.22
CA VAL A 167 -1.60 -3.48 -9.77
C VAL A 167 -1.52 -3.39 -11.28
N ALA A 168 -0.60 -2.58 -11.82
CA ALA A 168 -0.36 -2.47 -13.25
C ALA A 168 0.08 -3.80 -13.88
N SER A 169 0.97 -4.54 -13.21
CA SER A 169 1.38 -5.90 -13.63
C SER A 169 0.21 -6.89 -13.70
N SER A 170 -0.75 -6.77 -12.79
CA SER A 170 -1.95 -7.61 -12.77
C SER A 170 -2.93 -7.23 -13.87
N LEU A 171 -3.12 -5.94 -14.13
CA LEU A 171 -4.00 -5.42 -15.19
C LEU A 171 -3.45 -5.70 -16.59
N ALA A 172 -2.12 -5.64 -16.79
CA ALA A 172 -1.47 -5.90 -18.08
C ALA A 172 -1.60 -7.34 -18.60
N ARG A 173 -2.00 -8.29 -17.73
CA ARG A 173 -2.22 -9.70 -18.08
C ARG A 173 -3.53 -9.93 -18.83
N GLU A 174 -4.50 -9.04 -18.69
CA GLU A 174 -5.78 -9.16 -19.36
C GLU A 174 -5.64 -8.91 -20.87
N ASP A 175 -6.37 -9.70 -21.67
CA ASP A 175 -6.52 -9.49 -23.11
C ASP A 175 -7.92 -8.95 -23.38
N PHE A 176 -7.99 -7.75 -23.94
CA PHE A 176 -9.23 -7.06 -24.23
C PHE A 176 -9.95 -7.57 -25.49
N ALA A 177 -9.24 -8.29 -26.36
CA ALA A 177 -9.81 -8.93 -27.53
C ALA A 177 -10.33 -10.35 -27.24
N ASP A 178 -10.14 -10.86 -26.03
CA ASP A 178 -10.69 -12.14 -25.58
C ASP A 178 -12.22 -12.12 -25.67
N ARG A 179 -12.79 -13.13 -26.34
CA ARG A 179 -14.24 -13.20 -26.58
C ARG A 179 -15.08 -13.28 -25.29
N SER A 180 -14.53 -13.80 -24.19
CA SER A 180 -15.15 -13.81 -22.86
C SER A 180 -15.13 -12.44 -22.17
N VAL A 181 -14.19 -11.57 -22.59
CA VAL A 181 -14.23 -10.16 -22.24
C VAL A 181 -15.25 -9.46 -23.15
N MET A 182 -15.28 -9.78 -24.46
CA MET A 182 -16.22 -9.23 -25.47
C MET A 182 -17.72 -9.46 -25.18
N SER A 183 -18.11 -10.64 -24.70
CA SER A 183 -19.51 -10.93 -24.33
C SER A 183 -20.02 -10.02 -23.22
N ALA A 184 -19.14 -9.63 -22.28
CA ALA A 184 -19.50 -8.77 -21.16
C ALA A 184 -19.92 -7.34 -21.58
N PHE A 185 -19.56 -6.87 -22.78
CA PHE A 185 -19.85 -5.51 -23.23
C PHE A 185 -21.36 -5.30 -23.46
N GLY A 186 -22.01 -6.20 -24.21
CA GLY A 186 -23.36 -5.97 -24.74
C GLY A 186 -24.49 -6.76 -24.06
N GLU A 187 -24.19 -7.95 -23.53
CA GLU A 187 -25.23 -8.96 -23.34
C GLU A 187 -26.05 -8.81 -22.04
N SER A 188 -25.56 -8.05 -21.04
CA SER A 188 -26.20 -7.98 -19.71
C SER A 188 -27.30 -6.94 -19.53
N LEU A 189 -27.49 -5.99 -20.46
CA LEU A 189 -28.45 -4.87 -20.29
C LEU A 189 -29.46 -4.74 -21.42
N LEU A 190 -29.08 -5.08 -22.66
CA LEU A 190 -30.01 -5.19 -23.79
C LEU A 190 -31.02 -6.32 -23.59
N VAL A 191 -30.72 -7.28 -22.70
CA VAL A 191 -31.66 -8.31 -22.21
C VAL A 191 -32.93 -7.72 -21.58
N LEU A 192 -32.86 -6.50 -21.04
CA LEU A 192 -34.03 -5.80 -20.51
C LEU A 192 -34.92 -5.23 -21.64
N LEU A 193 -34.42 -5.10 -22.86
CA LEU A 193 -35.12 -4.43 -23.96
C LEU A 193 -35.92 -5.45 -24.81
N PRO A 194 -37.23 -5.22 -25.02
CA PRO A 194 -38.10 -6.10 -25.78
C PRO A 194 -37.94 -5.90 -27.30
N ASN A 195 -37.35 -4.78 -27.75
CA ASN A 195 -37.14 -4.39 -29.15
C ASN A 195 -38.43 -4.29 -29.99
N ARG A 196 -39.54 -3.92 -29.34
CA ARG A 196 -40.88 -3.77 -29.92
C ARG A 196 -41.71 -2.79 -29.08
N GLU A 197 -42.94 -2.50 -29.53
CA GLU A 197 -43.93 -1.86 -28.69
C GLU A 197 -44.38 -2.78 -27.55
N VAL A 198 -44.55 -2.19 -26.37
CA VAL A 198 -44.99 -2.85 -25.13
C VAL A 198 -45.99 -1.96 -24.41
N LYS A 199 -47.07 -2.56 -23.88
CA LYS A 199 -48.10 -1.87 -23.10
C LYS A 199 -47.74 -1.79 -21.62
N THR A 200 -48.19 -0.74 -20.95
CA THR A 200 -48.04 -0.63 -19.49
C THR A 200 -48.69 -1.84 -18.80
N GLY A 201 -47.96 -2.51 -17.91
CA GLY A 201 -48.35 -3.75 -17.25
C GLY A 201 -47.92 -5.03 -17.98
N GLU A 202 -47.51 -4.97 -19.25
CA GLU A 202 -47.10 -6.12 -20.05
C GLU A 202 -45.73 -6.67 -19.63
N THR A 203 -45.57 -7.99 -19.73
CA THR A 203 -44.36 -8.73 -19.35
C THR A 203 -43.68 -9.41 -20.54
N TRP A 204 -42.36 -9.59 -20.46
CA TRP A 204 -41.58 -10.39 -21.40
C TRP A 204 -40.49 -11.16 -20.67
N LYS A 205 -40.12 -12.33 -21.22
CA LYS A 205 -39.04 -13.16 -20.68
C LYS A 205 -37.87 -13.20 -21.65
N LYS A 206 -36.66 -13.21 -21.08
CA LYS A 206 -35.40 -13.25 -21.82
C LYS A 206 -34.41 -14.14 -21.06
N THR A 207 -33.59 -14.87 -21.80
CA THR A 207 -32.53 -15.70 -21.25
C THR A 207 -31.19 -15.22 -21.80
N GLN A 208 -30.21 -15.09 -20.93
CA GLN A 208 -28.84 -14.72 -21.23
C GLN A 208 -27.93 -15.88 -20.79
N HIS A 209 -26.88 -16.15 -21.56
CA HIS A 209 -25.82 -17.07 -21.20
C HIS A 209 -24.54 -16.26 -20.96
N ASP A 210 -23.76 -16.59 -19.94
CA ASP A 210 -22.49 -15.95 -19.58
C ASP A 210 -21.47 -17.05 -19.21
N ASP A 211 -20.17 -16.78 -19.33
CA ASP A 211 -19.10 -17.78 -19.12
C ASP A 211 -18.19 -17.35 -17.96
N TYR A 212 -18.07 -18.23 -16.96
CA TYR A 212 -17.28 -18.00 -15.76
C TYR A 212 -16.12 -19.01 -15.71
N PRO A 213 -14.85 -18.60 -15.86
CA PRO A 213 -13.71 -19.53 -15.97
C PRO A 213 -13.51 -20.54 -14.83
N GLN A 214 -14.16 -20.35 -13.68
CA GLN A 214 -14.13 -21.29 -12.53
C GLN A 214 -15.42 -22.10 -12.34
N VAL A 215 -16.48 -21.83 -13.11
CA VAL A 215 -17.80 -22.47 -12.99
C VAL A 215 -18.22 -23.10 -14.32
N GLY A 216 -17.97 -22.44 -15.45
CA GLY A 216 -18.50 -22.77 -16.77
C GLY A 216 -19.58 -21.79 -17.23
N LYS A 217 -20.39 -22.24 -18.18
CA LYS A 217 -21.60 -21.52 -18.61
C LYS A 217 -22.61 -21.36 -17.47
N VAL A 218 -23.18 -20.17 -17.41
CA VAL A 218 -24.18 -19.76 -16.44
C VAL A 218 -25.35 -19.13 -17.20
N ILE A 219 -26.56 -19.55 -16.87
CA ILE A 219 -27.81 -19.06 -17.45
C ILE A 219 -28.43 -18.04 -16.49
N LEU A 220 -28.76 -16.86 -17.02
CA LEU A 220 -29.52 -15.83 -16.34
C LEU A 220 -30.91 -15.73 -17.00
N ASN A 221 -31.96 -16.03 -16.26
CA ASN A 221 -33.34 -15.92 -16.73
C ASN A 221 -33.98 -14.65 -16.16
N TYR A 222 -34.45 -13.78 -17.05
CA TYR A 222 -35.09 -12.51 -16.72
C TYR A 222 -36.59 -12.59 -16.99
N GLU A 223 -37.39 -12.12 -16.04
CA GLU A 223 -38.78 -11.76 -16.19
C GLU A 223 -38.93 -10.25 -16.01
N CYS A 224 -39.21 -9.57 -17.12
CA CYS A 224 -39.28 -8.12 -17.21
C CYS A 224 -40.74 -7.66 -17.35
N LYS A 225 -41.05 -6.48 -16.82
CA LYS A 225 -42.37 -5.84 -16.87
C LYS A 225 -42.22 -4.35 -17.12
N LEU A 226 -43.03 -3.80 -18.03
CA LEU A 226 -43.20 -2.36 -18.14
C LEU A 226 -44.12 -1.91 -16.99
N GLU A 227 -43.54 -1.32 -15.95
CA GLU A 227 -44.25 -0.96 -14.72
C GLU A 227 -45.05 0.34 -14.92
N GLN A 228 -44.43 1.37 -15.48
CA GLN A 228 -45.07 2.64 -15.83
C GLN A 228 -44.34 3.39 -16.97
N VAL A 229 -44.99 4.42 -17.52
CA VAL A 229 -44.37 5.40 -18.42
C VAL A 229 -44.49 6.78 -17.77
N GLU A 230 -43.36 7.34 -17.38
CA GLU A 230 -43.24 8.66 -16.78
C GLU A 230 -43.15 9.74 -17.88
N LYS A 231 -43.81 10.88 -17.67
CA LYS A 231 -43.65 12.06 -18.54
C LYS A 231 -42.52 12.94 -17.99
N ALA A 232 -41.47 13.14 -18.78
CA ALA A 232 -40.39 14.07 -18.46
C ALA A 232 -40.26 15.16 -19.54
N ALA A 233 -39.55 16.24 -19.23
CA ALA A 233 -39.33 17.36 -20.16
C ALA A 233 -38.61 16.93 -21.45
N ASP A 234 -37.68 15.97 -21.34
CA ASP A 234 -36.92 15.38 -22.44
C ASP A 234 -37.69 14.24 -23.18
N GLY A 235 -38.99 14.08 -22.91
CA GLY A 235 -39.85 13.03 -23.46
C GLY A 235 -40.12 11.88 -22.48
N ASP A 236 -40.84 10.87 -22.97
CA ASP A 236 -41.33 9.75 -22.15
C ASP A 236 -40.19 8.85 -21.63
N VAL A 237 -40.32 8.38 -20.39
CA VAL A 237 -39.39 7.45 -19.73
C VAL A 237 -40.16 6.19 -19.34
N ALA A 238 -39.81 5.06 -19.96
CA ALA A 238 -40.35 3.75 -19.64
C ALA A 238 -39.62 3.16 -18.43
N VAL A 239 -40.36 2.82 -17.38
CA VAL A 239 -39.85 2.18 -16.16
C VAL A 239 -40.05 0.67 -16.27
N ILE A 240 -38.96 -0.07 -16.41
CA ILE A 240 -38.91 -1.51 -16.56
C ILE A 240 -38.49 -2.12 -15.23
N ARG A 241 -39.37 -2.89 -14.61
CA ARG A 241 -39.03 -3.73 -13.46
C ARG A 241 -38.60 -5.10 -13.95
N PHE A 242 -37.61 -5.70 -13.32
CA PHE A 242 -37.16 -7.04 -13.66
C PHE A 242 -36.79 -7.85 -12.43
N GLU A 243 -37.00 -9.17 -12.51
CA GLU A 243 -36.51 -10.15 -11.55
C GLU A 243 -36.05 -11.40 -12.28
N GLY A 244 -35.26 -12.24 -11.61
CA GLY A 244 -34.67 -13.39 -12.28
C GLY A 244 -33.82 -14.31 -11.42
N THR A 245 -33.33 -15.36 -12.07
CA THR A 245 -32.47 -16.38 -11.49
C THR A 245 -31.15 -16.46 -12.23
N VAL A 246 -30.09 -16.79 -11.51
CA VAL A 246 -28.78 -17.16 -12.07
C VAL A 246 -28.46 -18.59 -11.64
N ALA A 247 -28.11 -19.45 -12.59
CA ALA A 247 -27.80 -20.86 -12.36
C ALA A 247 -26.74 -21.37 -13.33
N LYS A 248 -25.91 -22.34 -12.95
CA LYS A 248 -25.04 -23.04 -13.91
C LYS A 248 -25.87 -23.72 -15.01
N ASP A 249 -25.37 -23.70 -16.24
CA ASP A 249 -25.96 -24.44 -17.36
C ASP A 249 -25.84 -25.95 -17.10
N ALA A 250 -26.99 -26.62 -16.99
CA ALA A 250 -27.06 -28.05 -16.68
C ALA A 250 -26.73 -28.94 -17.90
N ASP A 251 -26.85 -28.41 -19.11
CA ASP A 251 -26.59 -29.12 -20.37
C ASP A 251 -25.13 -28.93 -20.84
N GLU A 252 -24.33 -28.13 -20.13
CA GLU A 252 -22.91 -27.97 -20.40
C GLU A 252 -22.12 -29.26 -20.14
N LYS A 253 -21.46 -29.77 -21.18
CA LYS A 253 -20.49 -30.86 -21.05
C LYS A 253 -19.18 -30.32 -20.46
N PRO A 254 -18.66 -30.90 -19.36
CA PRO A 254 -17.39 -30.46 -18.78
C PRO A 254 -16.25 -30.50 -19.79
N ALA A 255 -15.52 -29.39 -19.93
CA ALA A 255 -14.27 -29.38 -20.67
C ALA A 255 -13.16 -30.07 -19.86
N LYS A 256 -12.17 -30.65 -20.55
CA LYS A 256 -11.15 -31.53 -19.95
C LYS A 256 -10.33 -30.87 -18.84
N ASP A 257 -10.21 -29.54 -18.87
CA ASP A 257 -9.41 -28.74 -17.93
C ASP A 257 -10.27 -27.82 -17.02
N GLN A 258 -11.61 -28.00 -17.05
CA GLN A 258 -12.56 -27.17 -16.29
C GLN A 258 -12.59 -27.58 -14.81
N ARG A 259 -12.39 -26.61 -13.91
CA ARG A 259 -12.49 -26.85 -12.46
C ARG A 259 -13.94 -27.13 -12.04
N LEU A 260 -14.11 -27.92 -10.99
CA LEU A 260 -15.41 -28.12 -10.36
C LEU A 260 -15.90 -26.79 -9.78
N GLY A 261 -17.09 -26.39 -10.20
CA GLY A 261 -17.75 -25.19 -9.73
C GLY A 261 -19.24 -25.15 -10.06
N ASN A 262 -19.98 -24.43 -9.23
CA ASN A 262 -21.44 -24.31 -9.25
C ASN A 262 -21.84 -22.87 -8.86
N MET A 263 -22.93 -22.35 -9.41
CA MET A 263 -23.45 -21.00 -9.12
C MET A 263 -24.97 -21.03 -9.09
N ASN A 264 -25.57 -20.48 -8.03
CA ASN A 264 -27.02 -20.36 -7.89
C ASN A 264 -27.39 -19.04 -7.19
N GLY A 265 -28.38 -18.33 -7.68
CA GLY A 265 -28.79 -17.05 -7.11
C GLY A 265 -30.05 -16.46 -7.70
N ARG A 266 -30.44 -15.28 -7.19
CA ARG A 266 -31.57 -14.48 -7.65
C ARG A 266 -31.19 -13.02 -7.73
N PHE A 267 -31.85 -12.28 -8.60
CA PHE A 267 -31.70 -10.84 -8.72
C PHE A 267 -33.05 -10.15 -8.96
N SER A 268 -33.12 -8.87 -8.62
CA SER A 268 -34.24 -8.00 -8.94
C SER A 268 -33.76 -6.56 -9.11
N GLY A 269 -34.51 -5.74 -9.84
CA GLY A 269 -34.11 -4.38 -10.13
C GLY A 269 -35.12 -3.57 -10.92
N THR A 270 -34.73 -2.33 -11.18
CA THR A 270 -35.49 -1.36 -11.97
C THR A 270 -34.56 -0.69 -12.96
N ALA A 271 -35.04 -0.49 -14.18
CA ALA A 271 -34.37 0.16 -15.29
C ALA A 271 -35.26 1.29 -15.83
N LYS A 272 -34.71 2.46 -16.12
CA LYS A 272 -35.40 3.56 -16.78
C LYS A 272 -34.85 3.74 -18.19
N PHE A 273 -35.71 3.64 -19.18
CA PHE A 273 -35.40 3.78 -20.60
C PHE A 273 -36.04 5.06 -21.15
N SER A 274 -35.24 5.99 -21.67
CA SER A 274 -35.79 7.17 -22.34
C SER A 274 -36.26 6.80 -23.74
N VAL A 275 -37.57 6.92 -23.99
CA VAL A 275 -38.20 6.58 -25.27
C VAL A 275 -37.76 7.54 -26.37
N ALA A 276 -37.62 8.82 -26.03
CA ALA A 276 -37.18 9.86 -26.97
C ALA A 276 -35.71 9.69 -27.38
N LYS A 277 -34.83 9.35 -26.42
CA LYS A 277 -33.39 9.13 -26.67
C LYS A 277 -33.13 7.73 -27.26
N GLY A 278 -33.97 6.74 -26.93
CA GLY A 278 -33.79 5.37 -27.39
C GLY A 278 -32.71 4.62 -26.61
N CYS A 279 -32.44 4.98 -25.36
CA CYS A 279 -31.40 4.37 -24.53
C CYS A 279 -31.81 4.22 -23.06
N LEU A 280 -31.13 3.31 -22.36
CA LEU A 280 -31.21 3.17 -20.90
C LEU A 280 -30.54 4.38 -20.24
N ILE A 281 -31.20 5.03 -19.28
CA ILE A 281 -30.68 6.23 -18.59
C ILE A 281 -30.38 5.99 -17.11
N GLU A 282 -31.00 4.99 -16.49
CA GLU A 282 -30.76 4.61 -15.10
C GLU A 282 -31.05 3.11 -14.91
N MET A 283 -30.29 2.43 -14.06
CA MET A 283 -30.63 1.09 -13.58
C MET A 283 -30.15 0.90 -12.14
N SER A 284 -30.91 0.15 -11.35
CA SER A 284 -30.44 -0.53 -10.15
C SER A 284 -30.72 -2.04 -10.26
N ARG A 285 -29.81 -2.87 -9.78
CA ARG A 285 -29.97 -4.33 -9.63
C ARG A 285 -29.38 -4.76 -8.29
N GLU A 286 -30.17 -5.47 -7.50
CA GLU A 286 -29.69 -6.21 -6.33
C GLU A 286 -29.62 -7.71 -6.69
N THR A 287 -28.65 -8.42 -6.13
CA THR A 287 -28.39 -9.83 -6.46
C THR A 287 -27.88 -10.55 -5.22
N THR A 288 -28.45 -11.72 -4.94
CA THR A 288 -27.96 -12.64 -3.91
C THR A 288 -27.58 -13.95 -4.59
N ALA A 289 -26.33 -14.37 -4.45
CA ALA A 289 -25.82 -15.58 -5.09
C ALA A 289 -24.88 -16.36 -4.17
N THR A 290 -25.01 -17.69 -4.24
CA THR A 290 -24.08 -18.66 -3.68
C THR A 290 -23.26 -19.23 -4.82
N VAL A 291 -21.94 -19.28 -4.64
CA VAL A 291 -21.01 -19.85 -5.61
C VAL A 291 -20.07 -20.82 -4.90
N GLU A 292 -19.88 -21.99 -5.48
CA GLU A 292 -19.00 -23.05 -4.97
C GLU A 292 -17.90 -23.28 -6.01
N VAL A 293 -16.63 -23.19 -5.62
CA VAL A 293 -15.49 -23.32 -6.55
C VAL A 293 -14.27 -23.96 -5.90
N GLN A 294 -13.45 -24.64 -6.69
CA GLN A 294 -12.16 -25.14 -6.25
C GLN A 294 -11.26 -23.97 -5.78
N PRO A 295 -10.70 -23.99 -4.55
CA PRO A 295 -9.77 -22.96 -4.09
C PRO A 295 -8.59 -22.82 -5.06
N TRP A 296 -8.08 -21.61 -5.27
CA TRP A 296 -7.00 -21.37 -6.24
C TRP A 296 -5.62 -21.77 -5.71
N TRP A 297 -5.45 -21.84 -4.38
CA TRP A 297 -4.21 -22.27 -3.72
C TRP A 297 -4.02 -23.79 -3.70
N THR A 298 -5.09 -24.59 -3.80
CA THR A 298 -4.95 -26.04 -3.84
C THR A 298 -4.58 -26.53 -5.24
N LYS A 299 -3.61 -27.45 -5.29
CA LYS A 299 -3.29 -28.25 -6.48
C LYS A 299 -4.13 -29.52 -6.57
N ASP A 300 -4.78 -29.88 -5.47
CA ASP A 300 -5.68 -31.03 -5.39
C ASP A 300 -7.09 -30.62 -5.84
N GLN A 301 -7.55 -31.24 -6.92
CA GLN A 301 -8.90 -31.06 -7.49
C GLN A 301 -9.98 -31.83 -6.72
N SER A 302 -9.60 -32.67 -5.74
CA SER A 302 -10.53 -33.38 -4.84
C SER A 302 -10.76 -32.70 -3.49
N ALA A 303 -9.98 -31.65 -3.17
CA ALA A 303 -10.18 -30.86 -1.97
C ALA A 303 -11.57 -30.18 -1.96
N PRO A 304 -12.22 -29.97 -0.80
CA PRO A 304 -13.58 -29.44 -0.75
C PRO A 304 -13.72 -28.06 -1.40
N LEU A 305 -14.85 -27.83 -2.06
CA LEU A 305 -15.16 -26.54 -2.67
C LEU A 305 -15.26 -25.43 -1.62
N MET A 306 -14.71 -24.27 -1.95
CA MET A 306 -14.97 -23.05 -1.20
C MET A 306 -16.36 -22.54 -1.52
N LYS A 307 -17.16 -22.27 -0.49
CA LYS A 307 -18.46 -21.61 -0.62
C LYS A 307 -18.31 -20.10 -0.44
N ILE A 308 -18.84 -19.34 -1.40
CA ILE A 308 -18.89 -17.88 -1.42
C ILE A 308 -20.37 -17.47 -1.46
N GLU A 309 -20.83 -16.83 -0.40
CA GLU A 309 -22.18 -16.25 -0.30
C GLU A 309 -22.06 -14.75 -0.48
N GLY A 310 -22.71 -14.19 -1.50
CA GLY A 310 -22.55 -12.79 -1.89
C GLY A 310 -23.86 -12.04 -2.06
N GLU A 311 -23.93 -10.87 -1.45
CA GLU A 311 -24.87 -9.80 -1.79
C GLU A 311 -24.16 -8.80 -2.70
N TYR A 312 -24.80 -8.41 -3.80
CA TYR A 312 -24.26 -7.47 -4.77
C TYR A 312 -25.32 -6.43 -5.12
N LYS A 313 -24.94 -5.16 -5.17
CA LYS A 313 -25.73 -4.07 -5.72
C LYS A 313 -24.97 -3.50 -6.92
N ALA A 314 -25.64 -3.36 -8.05
CA ALA A 314 -25.10 -2.74 -9.25
C ALA A 314 -26.02 -1.60 -9.67
N GLY A 315 -25.42 -0.48 -10.06
CA GLY A 315 -26.13 0.68 -10.58
C GLY A 315 -25.52 1.19 -11.88
N LEU A 316 -26.34 1.86 -12.67
CA LEU A 316 -25.94 2.64 -13.83
C LEU A 316 -26.71 3.95 -13.83
N ALA A 317 -26.03 5.05 -14.15
CA ALA A 317 -26.65 6.33 -14.50
C ALA A 317 -25.98 6.91 -15.75
N VAL A 318 -26.79 7.35 -16.71
CA VAL A 318 -26.36 8.14 -17.87
C VAL A 318 -26.69 9.60 -17.61
N ARG A 319 -25.68 10.47 -17.72
CA ARG A 319 -25.78 11.91 -17.53
C ARG A 319 -25.28 12.65 -18.78
N PRO A 320 -25.78 13.87 -19.07
CA PRO A 320 -25.18 14.74 -20.07
C PRO A 320 -23.68 14.94 -19.83
N ALA A 321 -22.87 14.90 -20.89
CA ALA A 321 -21.42 15.18 -20.82
C ALA A 321 -21.10 16.56 -20.20
N ALA A 322 -22.02 17.53 -20.35
CA ALA A 322 -21.91 18.86 -19.74
C ALA A 322 -21.95 18.84 -18.20
N GLU A 323 -22.79 18.00 -17.58
CA GLU A 323 -22.85 17.86 -16.12
C GLU A 323 -21.52 17.32 -15.58
N ARG A 324 -20.93 16.35 -16.27
CA ARG A 324 -19.61 15.80 -15.91
C ARG A 324 -18.49 16.83 -16.06
N THR A 325 -18.52 17.62 -17.13
CA THR A 325 -17.59 18.74 -17.33
C THR A 325 -17.69 19.77 -16.19
N GLN A 326 -18.90 20.12 -15.75
CA GLN A 326 -19.11 21.01 -14.61
C GLN A 326 -18.61 20.39 -13.30
N GLN A 327 -18.89 19.09 -13.06
CA GLN A 327 -18.40 18.37 -11.89
C GLN A 327 -16.86 18.35 -11.84
N LYS A 328 -16.19 18.13 -12.98
CA LYS A 328 -14.72 18.17 -13.08
C LYS A 328 -14.16 19.57 -12.82
N ALA A 329 -14.81 20.62 -13.31
CA ALA A 329 -14.42 22.00 -13.00
C ALA A 329 -14.54 22.31 -11.50
N GLU A 330 -15.60 21.82 -10.84
CA GLU A 330 -15.78 21.99 -9.39
C GLU A 330 -14.75 21.20 -8.57
N ILE A 331 -14.43 19.97 -8.98
CA ILE A 331 -13.34 19.17 -8.39
C ILE A 331 -12.02 19.92 -8.54
N ALA A 332 -11.66 20.39 -9.75
CA ALA A 332 -10.43 21.12 -10.00
C ALA A 332 -10.32 22.40 -9.14
N ARG A 333 -11.43 23.15 -8.99
CA ARG A 333 -11.51 24.32 -8.11
C ARG A 333 -11.24 23.94 -6.65
N ARG A 334 -11.95 22.94 -6.11
CA ARG A 334 -11.76 22.47 -4.72
C ARG A 334 -10.33 22.00 -4.44
N LEU A 335 -9.68 21.37 -5.42
CA LEU A 335 -8.28 20.95 -5.32
C LEU A 335 -7.32 22.15 -5.33
N GLN A 336 -7.57 23.14 -6.19
CA GLN A 336 -6.81 24.40 -6.21
C GLN A 336 -6.95 25.16 -4.88
N ASP A 337 -8.17 25.26 -4.34
CA ASP A 337 -8.45 25.92 -3.07
C ASP A 337 -7.76 25.20 -1.90
N ALA A 338 -7.85 23.85 -1.86
CA ALA A 338 -7.18 23.04 -0.83
C ALA A 338 -5.65 23.15 -0.91
N ARG A 339 -5.08 23.19 -2.12
CA ARG A 339 -3.65 23.40 -2.34
C ARG A 339 -3.23 24.81 -1.90
N ALA A 340 -3.96 25.84 -2.29
CA ALA A 340 -3.68 27.22 -1.89
C ALA A 340 -3.76 27.40 -0.36
N ALA A 341 -4.70 26.73 0.31
CA ALA A 341 -4.80 26.74 1.77
C ALA A 341 -3.56 26.11 2.43
N ARG A 342 -3.07 24.95 1.94
CA ARG A 342 -1.84 24.32 2.43
C ARG A 342 -0.60 25.18 2.14
N GLU A 343 -0.50 25.77 0.95
CA GLU A 343 0.60 26.67 0.59
C GLU A 343 0.61 27.93 1.47
N ALA A 344 -0.56 28.45 1.85
CA ALA A 344 -0.69 29.55 2.80
C ALA A 344 -0.30 29.16 4.24
N GLU A 345 -0.75 28.00 4.74
CA GLU A 345 -0.36 27.45 6.05
C GLU A 345 1.16 27.23 6.13
N GLU A 346 1.76 26.69 5.07
CA GLU A 346 3.21 26.49 4.97
C GLU A 346 3.98 27.81 4.95
N ALA A 347 3.50 28.80 4.17
CA ALA A 347 4.08 30.14 4.12
C ALA A 347 3.98 30.86 5.47
N GLU A 348 2.86 30.75 6.18
CA GLU A 348 2.69 31.29 7.53
C GLU A 348 3.69 30.66 8.50
N ALA A 349 3.79 29.32 8.51
CA ALA A 349 4.74 28.60 9.37
C ALA A 349 6.21 29.01 9.10
N LEU A 350 6.57 29.19 7.83
CA LEU A 350 7.90 29.65 7.41
C LEU A 350 8.16 31.14 7.67
N SER A 351 7.11 31.97 7.81
CA SER A 351 7.25 33.40 8.12
C SER A 351 7.64 33.70 9.57
N GLY A 352 7.38 32.78 10.49
CA GLY A 352 7.58 33.00 11.94
C GLY A 352 9.06 33.10 12.34
N ALA A 353 9.38 34.09 13.20
CA ALA A 353 10.74 34.43 13.65
C ALA A 353 11.55 33.21 14.15
N VAL A 354 12.73 33.00 13.55
CA VAL A 354 13.60 31.86 13.87
C VAL A 354 14.40 32.07 15.14
N ASP A 355 14.63 30.98 15.87
CA ASP A 355 15.59 30.94 16.97
C ASP A 355 17.03 31.16 16.43
N PRO A 356 17.99 31.62 17.24
CA PRO A 356 19.39 31.64 16.84
C PRO A 356 19.91 30.22 16.60
N VAL A 357 20.87 30.08 15.68
CA VAL A 357 21.59 28.81 15.46
C VAL A 357 22.63 28.66 16.57
N THR A 358 22.68 27.49 17.21
CA THR A 358 23.68 27.15 18.23
C THR A 358 25.07 27.01 17.60
N PRO A 359 26.18 27.12 18.35
CA PRO A 359 27.49 26.74 17.84
C PRO A 359 27.53 25.26 17.42
N GLU A 360 28.26 24.93 16.35
CA GLU A 360 28.55 23.53 15.98
C GLU A 360 29.41 22.86 17.06
N ASN A 361 29.08 21.61 17.39
CA ASN A 361 29.89 20.74 18.23
C ASN A 361 30.63 19.66 17.39
N PRO A 362 31.67 19.02 17.95
CA PRO A 362 32.34 17.92 17.26
C PRO A 362 31.36 16.78 16.91
N PRO A 363 31.46 16.18 15.70
CA PRO A 363 30.58 15.09 15.30
C PRO A 363 30.82 13.85 16.19
N VAL A 364 29.72 13.21 16.60
CA VAL A 364 29.73 11.91 17.28
C VAL A 364 29.52 10.80 16.24
N ALA A 365 30.28 9.72 16.35
CA ALA A 365 30.20 8.60 15.42
C ALA A 365 28.86 7.85 15.55
N TRP A 366 28.24 7.54 14.42
CA TRP A 366 26.95 6.87 14.31
C TRP A 366 27.17 5.42 13.88
N LEU A 367 27.60 4.59 14.82
CA LEU A 367 28.16 3.25 14.57
C LEU A 367 27.14 2.10 14.59
N GLN A 368 25.86 2.39 14.82
CA GLN A 368 24.78 1.39 14.85
C GLN A 368 23.43 1.97 14.42
N TRP A 369 22.46 1.08 14.18
CA TRP A 369 21.04 1.42 13.98
C TRP A 369 20.51 2.37 15.06
N GLY A 370 19.89 3.48 14.67
CA GLY A 370 19.37 4.49 15.58
C GLY A 370 20.42 5.35 16.31
N GLY A 371 21.70 5.27 15.92
CA GLY A 371 22.75 6.13 16.46
C GLY A 371 23.35 5.62 17.78
N PRO A 372 24.15 6.44 18.48
CA PRO A 372 24.89 6.03 19.68
C PRO A 372 24.02 5.29 20.71
N ASP A 373 22.79 5.77 20.94
CA ASP A 373 21.86 5.25 21.94
C ASP A 373 20.67 4.46 21.33
N ARG A 374 20.72 4.09 20.04
CA ARG A 374 19.66 3.38 19.29
C ARG A 374 18.26 4.05 19.35
N ASN A 375 18.22 5.37 19.52
CA ASN A 375 17.00 6.16 19.78
C ASN A 375 16.75 7.30 18.76
N PHE A 376 17.52 7.32 17.66
CA PHE A 376 17.46 8.30 16.56
C PHE A 376 17.65 9.76 17.00
N SER A 377 18.26 9.98 18.16
CA SER A 377 18.68 11.30 18.63
C SER A 377 20.15 11.53 18.34
N SER A 378 20.48 12.70 17.79
CA SER A 378 21.87 13.17 17.63
C SER A 378 22.16 14.27 18.64
N THR A 379 23.37 14.26 19.21
CA THR A 379 23.87 15.39 20.00
C THR A 379 24.28 16.57 19.13
N ALA A 380 24.22 16.46 17.80
CA ALA A 380 24.62 17.50 16.86
C ALA A 380 23.95 18.86 17.15
N THR A 381 24.76 19.92 17.10
CA THR A 381 24.34 21.33 17.22
C THR A 381 24.77 22.14 16.00
N GLY A 382 24.24 23.35 15.85
CA GLY A 382 24.54 24.22 14.72
C GLY A 382 23.77 23.89 13.44
N LEU A 383 22.62 23.23 13.56
CA LEU A 383 21.71 23.02 12.44
C LEU A 383 21.04 24.35 12.07
N ALA A 384 20.89 24.60 10.78
CA ALA A 384 20.22 25.80 10.28
C ALA A 384 18.78 25.90 10.84
N ASN A 385 18.22 27.11 10.84
CA ASN A 385 16.78 27.29 11.07
C ASN A 385 16.00 27.55 9.77
N ARG A 386 16.69 27.75 8.64
CA ARG A 386 16.15 27.91 7.28
C ARG A 386 17.16 27.35 6.29
N TRP A 387 16.68 26.85 5.16
CA TRP A 387 17.49 26.60 3.96
C TRP A 387 17.12 27.62 2.88
N SER A 388 17.88 27.68 1.79
CA SER A 388 17.44 28.40 0.58
C SER A 388 16.33 27.61 -0.13
N LYS A 389 15.79 28.13 -1.24
CA LYS A 389 14.72 27.43 -1.99
C LYS A 389 15.20 26.11 -2.60
N GLU A 390 16.51 25.99 -2.77
CA GLU A 390 17.23 24.83 -3.30
C GLU A 390 17.48 23.75 -2.23
N GLY A 391 17.13 24.00 -0.97
CA GLY A 391 17.33 23.09 0.16
C GLY A 391 18.72 23.19 0.81
N PRO A 392 19.11 22.19 1.63
CA PRO A 392 20.44 22.15 2.24
C PRO A 392 21.51 21.91 1.16
N ALA A 393 22.74 22.38 1.41
CA ALA A 393 23.82 22.26 0.42
C ALA A 393 24.20 20.78 0.22
N LYS A 394 24.02 20.28 -1.00
CA LYS A 394 24.42 18.92 -1.40
C LYS A 394 25.93 18.82 -1.52
N LEU A 395 26.55 18.02 -0.66
CA LEU A 395 27.99 17.79 -0.65
C LEU A 395 28.41 16.80 -1.75
N TRP A 396 27.66 15.71 -1.89
CA TRP A 396 27.81 14.74 -2.97
C TRP A 396 26.54 13.87 -3.12
N GLU A 397 26.44 13.17 -4.25
CA GLU A 397 25.41 12.19 -4.59
C GLU A 397 26.02 11.12 -5.51
N ARG A 398 25.61 9.85 -5.35
CA ARG A 398 25.95 8.78 -6.30
C ARG A 398 24.90 7.68 -6.33
N PRO A 399 24.86 6.85 -7.40
CA PRO A 399 24.17 5.56 -7.37
C PRO A 399 24.75 4.62 -6.32
N LEU A 400 23.90 3.79 -5.72
CA LEU A 400 24.26 2.74 -4.76
C LEU A 400 23.72 1.39 -5.21
N GLY A 401 22.39 1.24 -5.22
CA GLY A 401 21.69 -0.03 -5.43
C GLY A 401 20.53 -0.19 -4.43
N ASP A 402 19.72 -1.24 -4.57
CA ASP A 402 18.47 -1.39 -3.82
C ASP A 402 18.68 -1.70 -2.33
N GLY A 403 17.65 -1.50 -1.49
CA GLY A 403 17.66 -1.81 -0.06
C GLY A 403 17.40 -0.61 0.87
N PHE A 404 17.40 -0.91 2.17
CA PHE A 404 16.97 -0.02 3.25
C PHE A 404 17.94 0.03 4.45
N SER A 405 19.15 -0.50 4.30
CA SER A 405 20.22 -0.32 5.30
C SER A 405 20.49 1.17 5.50
N ALA A 406 20.40 1.65 6.73
CA ALA A 406 20.88 2.99 7.08
C ALA A 406 22.40 3.10 6.86
N ILE A 407 22.89 4.33 6.99
CA ILE A 407 24.27 4.69 6.64
C ILE A 407 25.01 4.98 7.94
N LEU A 408 25.86 4.07 8.40
CA LEU A 408 26.71 4.33 9.55
C LEU A 408 27.81 5.34 9.19
N CYS A 409 28.29 6.07 10.18
CA CYS A 409 29.31 7.10 10.02
C CYS A 409 30.37 6.99 11.13
N ASP A 410 31.63 6.80 10.74
CA ASP A 410 32.82 6.67 11.60
C ASP A 410 33.90 7.65 11.13
N GLY A 411 33.72 8.93 11.47
CA GLY A 411 34.61 10.02 11.04
C GLY A 411 34.62 10.19 9.52
N ASP A 412 35.72 9.79 8.89
CA ASP A 412 35.92 9.90 7.43
C ASP A 412 35.38 8.70 6.63
N ALA A 413 34.82 7.68 7.29
CA ALA A 413 34.26 6.50 6.63
C ALA A 413 32.75 6.34 6.89
N LEU A 414 32.02 5.84 5.89
CA LEU A 414 30.62 5.42 6.01
C LEU A 414 30.48 3.93 5.75
N TYR A 415 29.50 3.27 6.37
CA TYR A 415 29.21 1.85 6.14
C TYR A 415 27.71 1.62 5.91
N THR A 416 27.35 0.85 4.88
CA THR A 416 25.95 0.52 4.56
C THR A 416 25.89 -0.79 3.75
N MET A 417 24.70 -1.18 3.30
CA MET A 417 24.49 -2.37 2.47
C MET A 417 23.50 -2.10 1.32
N TYR A 418 23.62 -2.86 0.23
CA TYR A 418 22.67 -2.81 -0.90
C TYR A 418 22.57 -4.14 -1.67
N SER A 419 21.50 -4.31 -2.44
CA SER A 419 21.26 -5.46 -3.32
C SER A 419 21.67 -5.17 -4.77
N LEU A 420 22.18 -6.20 -5.44
CA LEU A 420 22.40 -6.28 -6.88
C LEU A 420 21.63 -7.47 -7.45
N ARG A 421 20.41 -7.23 -7.94
CA ARG A 421 19.54 -8.28 -8.52
C ARG A 421 19.77 -8.46 -10.02
N GLU A 422 19.65 -9.69 -10.50
CA GLU A 422 19.69 -9.98 -11.94
C GLU A 422 18.45 -9.40 -12.64
N LYS A 423 18.59 -8.92 -13.88
CA LYS A 423 17.47 -8.33 -14.63
C LYS A 423 16.50 -9.40 -15.14
N GLU A 424 17.04 -10.57 -15.44
CA GLU A 424 16.36 -11.71 -16.04
C GLU A 424 15.63 -12.56 -14.99
N ASP A 425 16.09 -12.56 -13.74
CA ASP A 425 15.52 -13.30 -12.62
C ASP A 425 15.74 -12.54 -11.30
N ALA A 426 14.77 -11.74 -10.88
CA ALA A 426 14.85 -10.93 -9.66
C ALA A 426 15.06 -11.76 -8.37
N PHE A 427 14.83 -13.08 -8.41
CA PHE A 427 15.12 -13.99 -7.30
C PHE A 427 16.62 -14.34 -7.18
N LYS A 428 17.45 -13.94 -8.15
CA LYS A 428 18.90 -14.08 -8.11
C LYS A 428 19.59 -12.73 -7.93
N GLY A 429 20.79 -12.79 -7.39
CA GLY A 429 21.62 -11.62 -7.17
C GLY A 429 22.56 -11.76 -5.98
N ASP A 430 23.32 -10.70 -5.78
CA ASP A 430 24.24 -10.53 -4.67
C ASP A 430 23.72 -9.46 -3.69
N GLU A 431 24.16 -9.55 -2.43
CA GLU A 431 24.15 -8.42 -1.50
C GLU A 431 25.59 -7.94 -1.28
N VAL A 432 25.73 -6.63 -1.04
CA VAL A 432 27.02 -5.96 -0.85
C VAL A 432 27.02 -5.24 0.49
N VAL A 433 28.06 -5.46 1.30
CA VAL A 433 28.44 -4.57 2.40
C VAL A 433 29.52 -3.64 1.87
N ILE A 434 29.37 -2.33 2.08
CA ILE A 434 30.22 -1.33 1.44
C ILE A 434 30.75 -0.31 2.46
N ALA A 435 32.00 0.10 2.28
CA ALA A 435 32.57 1.28 2.92
C ALA A 435 32.79 2.41 1.91
N LEU A 436 32.42 3.63 2.29
CA LEU A 436 32.58 4.84 1.47
C LEU A 436 33.41 5.90 2.20
N ASP A 437 34.13 6.72 1.44
CA ASP A 437 34.72 7.98 1.94
C ASP A 437 33.60 8.99 2.22
N ALA A 438 33.52 9.49 3.45
CA ALA A 438 32.43 10.33 3.93
C ALA A 438 32.38 11.72 3.26
N LYS A 439 33.52 12.19 2.73
CA LYS A 439 33.69 13.50 2.09
C LYS A 439 33.34 13.51 0.60
N SER A 440 33.40 12.36 -0.09
CA SER A 440 33.23 12.26 -1.54
C SER A 440 32.27 11.16 -2.01
N GLY A 441 31.81 10.28 -1.12
CA GLY A 441 30.95 9.13 -1.45
C GLY A 441 31.66 8.02 -2.24
N LYS A 442 32.97 8.13 -2.49
CA LYS A 442 33.72 7.11 -3.25
C LYS A 442 33.85 5.82 -2.46
N THR A 443 33.71 4.68 -3.15
CA THR A 443 33.96 3.36 -2.55
C THR A 443 35.40 3.27 -2.03
N ILE A 444 35.56 2.86 -0.77
CA ILE A 444 36.83 2.45 -0.16
C ILE A 444 37.02 0.94 -0.38
N TRP A 445 36.00 0.15 -0.01
CA TRP A 445 35.95 -1.30 -0.25
C TRP A 445 34.50 -1.78 -0.36
N GLU A 446 34.31 -2.92 -1.03
CA GLU A 446 33.03 -3.64 -1.15
C GLU A 446 33.28 -5.12 -0.84
N TYR A 447 32.42 -5.71 0.01
CA TYR A 447 32.33 -7.15 0.23
C TYR A 447 31.01 -7.65 -0.35
N LYS A 448 31.10 -8.49 -1.38
CA LYS A 448 29.95 -9.01 -2.14
C LYS A 448 29.77 -10.50 -1.93
N TYR A 449 28.55 -10.95 -1.71
CA TYR A 449 28.19 -12.36 -1.55
C TYR A 449 26.86 -12.68 -2.23
N ALA A 450 26.70 -13.93 -2.68
CA ALA A 450 25.47 -14.40 -3.29
C ALA A 450 24.34 -14.43 -2.26
N ALA A 451 23.21 -13.82 -2.59
CA ALA A 451 22.06 -13.68 -1.71
C ALA A 451 20.75 -14.00 -2.45
N PRO A 452 20.56 -15.22 -2.99
CA PRO A 452 19.37 -15.59 -3.74
C PRO A 452 18.10 -15.45 -2.87
N TRP A 453 17.08 -14.77 -3.40
CA TRP A 453 15.84 -14.50 -2.68
C TRP A 453 14.94 -15.75 -2.66
N PRO A 454 14.47 -16.19 -1.48
CA PRO A 454 13.52 -17.31 -1.38
C PRO A 454 12.20 -17.04 -2.11
N LYS A 455 11.76 -18.00 -2.95
CA LYS A 455 10.62 -17.82 -3.89
C LYS A 455 9.25 -17.67 -3.21
N ASP A 456 9.18 -17.97 -1.93
CA ASP A 456 8.03 -17.88 -1.04
C ASP A 456 7.93 -16.52 -0.30
N LEU A 457 8.96 -15.67 -0.39
CA LEU A 457 8.99 -14.34 0.24
C LEU A 457 8.65 -13.21 -0.75
N GLN A 458 8.07 -12.13 -0.23
CA GLN A 458 7.51 -11.02 -1.02
C GLN A 458 8.54 -9.90 -1.25
N MET A 459 8.84 -9.60 -2.53
CA MET A 459 9.73 -8.49 -2.93
C MET A 459 9.00 -7.17 -3.27
N GLU A 460 7.68 -7.07 -3.07
CA GLU A 460 6.85 -5.93 -3.53
C GLU A 460 7.34 -4.55 -3.05
N PHE A 461 7.97 -4.48 -1.87
CA PHE A 461 8.54 -3.25 -1.32
C PHE A 461 10.08 -3.17 -1.40
N GLY A 462 10.73 -4.05 -2.14
CA GLY A 462 12.17 -4.04 -2.38
C GLY A 462 12.92 -5.25 -1.78
N PRO A 463 13.94 -5.78 -2.47
CA PRO A 463 14.57 -7.08 -2.20
C PRO A 463 15.68 -7.00 -1.13
N GLY A 464 15.54 -6.09 -0.17
CA GLY A 464 16.55 -5.83 0.86
C GLY A 464 17.89 -5.31 0.33
N PRO A 465 18.93 -5.25 1.18
CA PRO A 465 18.94 -5.59 2.60
C PRO A 465 17.98 -4.72 3.42
N HIS A 466 17.39 -5.27 4.48
CA HIS A 466 16.51 -4.52 5.40
C HIS A 466 17.19 -4.14 6.72
N SER A 467 18.23 -4.87 7.12
CA SER A 467 19.01 -4.56 8.32
C SER A 467 20.05 -3.46 8.06
N THR A 468 20.53 -2.84 9.13
CA THR A 468 21.70 -1.95 9.14
C THR A 468 22.86 -2.62 9.88
N PRO A 469 24.11 -2.55 9.39
CA PRO A 469 25.28 -3.07 10.10
C PRO A 469 25.49 -2.49 11.52
N VAL A 470 26.51 -3.00 12.22
CA VAL A 470 27.11 -2.36 13.40
C VAL A 470 28.64 -2.36 13.26
N VAL A 471 29.26 -1.26 13.67
CA VAL A 471 30.73 -1.10 13.70
C VAL A 471 31.20 -1.19 15.14
N VAL A 472 32.15 -2.09 15.41
CA VAL A 472 32.77 -2.25 16.74
C VAL A 472 34.27 -2.36 16.59
N GLY A 473 35.03 -1.40 17.13
CA GLY A 473 36.49 -1.41 17.08
C GLY A 473 37.03 -1.45 15.65
N ASP A 474 37.65 -2.57 15.28
CA ASP A 474 38.23 -2.86 13.97
C ASP A 474 37.31 -3.69 13.05
N ARG A 475 36.04 -3.91 13.43
CA ARG A 475 35.10 -4.80 12.72
C ARG A 475 33.81 -4.14 12.29
N VAL A 476 33.26 -4.64 11.18
CA VAL A 476 31.89 -4.37 10.70
C VAL A 476 31.13 -5.68 10.74
N PHE A 477 29.98 -5.70 11.40
CA PHE A 477 29.08 -6.85 11.45
C PHE A 477 27.80 -6.53 10.70
N ALA A 478 27.41 -7.38 9.75
CA ALA A 478 26.31 -7.13 8.83
C ALA A 478 25.50 -8.41 8.57
N VAL A 479 24.19 -8.27 8.36
CA VAL A 479 23.29 -9.40 8.08
C VAL A 479 22.33 -9.09 6.92
N GLY A 480 22.39 -9.92 5.88
CA GLY A 480 21.62 -9.76 4.65
C GLY A 480 20.13 -10.13 4.78
N CYS A 481 19.34 -9.88 3.73
CA CYS A 481 17.93 -10.27 3.69
C CYS A 481 17.73 -11.79 3.77
N THR A 482 18.75 -12.57 3.37
CA THR A 482 18.83 -14.04 3.47
C THR A 482 19.34 -14.54 4.82
N ALA A 483 19.51 -13.66 5.81
CA ALA A 483 20.08 -13.95 7.13
C ALA A 483 21.54 -14.47 7.11
N GLN A 484 22.32 -14.10 6.08
CA GLN A 484 23.77 -14.31 6.08
C GLN A 484 24.44 -13.28 7.00
N LEU A 485 24.87 -13.70 8.19
CA LEU A 485 25.67 -12.89 9.11
C LEU A 485 27.15 -12.91 8.69
N THR A 486 27.80 -11.75 8.74
CA THR A 486 29.21 -11.57 8.36
C THR A 486 29.93 -10.67 9.37
N CYS A 487 31.23 -10.93 9.57
CA CYS A 487 32.18 -10.06 10.26
C CYS A 487 33.31 -9.72 9.29
N LEU A 488 33.50 -8.43 9.03
CA LEU A 488 34.50 -7.91 8.09
C LEU A 488 35.53 -7.04 8.83
N ASP A 489 36.78 -7.05 8.37
CA ASP A 489 37.78 -6.06 8.77
C ASP A 489 37.36 -4.66 8.28
N LYS A 490 37.24 -3.72 9.22
CA LYS A 490 36.70 -2.37 8.96
C LYS A 490 37.50 -1.56 7.94
N LYS A 491 38.80 -1.83 7.81
CA LYS A 491 39.71 -1.07 6.92
C LYS A 491 39.74 -1.60 5.49
N SER A 492 39.58 -2.91 5.30
CA SER A 492 39.79 -3.58 4.01
C SER A 492 38.59 -4.35 3.46
N GLY A 493 37.51 -4.50 4.24
CA GLY A 493 36.33 -5.26 3.85
C GLY A 493 36.56 -6.77 3.79
N LYS A 494 37.74 -7.26 4.20
CA LYS A 494 38.06 -8.69 4.18
C LYS A 494 37.18 -9.44 5.18
N LEU A 495 36.59 -10.54 4.73
CA LEU A 495 35.87 -11.47 5.58
C LEU A 495 36.80 -12.03 6.66
N ILE A 496 36.38 -11.91 7.92
CA ILE A 496 37.02 -12.56 9.08
C ILE A 496 36.28 -13.86 9.38
N TRP A 497 34.94 -13.81 9.48
CA TRP A 497 34.07 -14.96 9.64
C TRP A 497 32.65 -14.68 9.13
N SER A 498 31.88 -15.73 8.82
CA SER A 498 30.46 -15.65 8.44
C SER A 498 29.64 -16.80 9.04
N LYS A 499 28.33 -16.59 9.16
CA LYS A 499 27.34 -17.57 9.60
C LYS A 499 26.09 -17.53 8.73
N ASP A 500 25.70 -18.67 8.17
CA ASP A 500 24.44 -18.81 7.43
C ASP A 500 23.34 -19.12 8.46
N LEU A 501 22.65 -18.08 8.95
CA LEU A 501 21.66 -18.27 10.00
C LEU A 501 20.43 -19.05 9.50
N LEU A 502 20.13 -19.00 8.20
CA LEU A 502 19.04 -19.74 7.58
C LEU A 502 19.38 -21.24 7.50
N GLY A 503 20.56 -21.58 6.99
CA GLY A 503 21.05 -22.95 6.88
C GLY A 503 21.38 -23.59 8.23
N GLU A 504 22.22 -22.92 9.04
CA GLU A 504 22.74 -23.44 10.33
C GLU A 504 21.69 -23.40 11.46
N PHE A 505 20.84 -22.37 11.52
CA PHE A 505 19.97 -22.10 12.69
C PHE A 505 18.49 -21.86 12.37
N LYS A 506 18.06 -22.14 11.13
CA LYS A 506 16.66 -22.03 10.66
C LYS A 506 16.05 -20.65 10.95
N ALA A 507 16.82 -19.60 10.65
CA ALA A 507 16.40 -18.22 10.88
C ALA A 507 14.99 -17.94 10.30
N ALA A 508 14.19 -17.24 11.10
CA ALA A 508 12.84 -16.84 10.73
C ALA A 508 12.91 -15.71 9.69
N LEU A 509 12.70 -16.07 8.43
CA LEU A 509 12.43 -15.10 7.38
C LEU A 509 10.93 -14.77 7.40
N ASN A 510 10.55 -13.84 8.27
CA ASN A 510 9.24 -13.21 8.22
C ASN A 510 9.01 -12.69 6.78
N GLY A 511 7.77 -12.70 6.27
CA GLY A 511 7.42 -12.74 4.83
C GLY A 511 8.06 -11.74 3.83
N ARG A 512 8.89 -10.81 4.28
CA ARG A 512 9.72 -9.87 3.50
C ARG A 512 11.24 -10.11 3.63
N GLY A 513 11.68 -11.23 4.22
CA GLY A 513 13.09 -11.50 4.51
C GLY A 513 13.54 -10.97 5.88
N TYR A 514 14.85 -11.08 6.15
CA TYR A 514 15.43 -10.72 7.44
C TYR A 514 15.75 -9.21 7.54
N GLY A 515 15.30 -8.56 8.62
CA GLY A 515 15.43 -7.10 8.79
C GLY A 515 15.94 -6.56 10.13
N SER A 516 16.11 -7.38 11.16
CA SER A 516 16.57 -6.89 12.46
C SER A 516 18.06 -6.53 12.46
N SER A 517 18.39 -5.30 12.89
CA SER A 517 19.78 -4.81 12.87
C SER A 517 20.58 -5.31 14.08
N PRO A 518 21.83 -5.80 13.90
CA PRO A 518 22.68 -6.28 14.97
C PRO A 518 22.82 -5.34 16.17
N LEU A 519 22.93 -5.96 17.36
CA LEU A 519 23.25 -5.31 18.62
C LEU A 519 24.60 -5.82 19.11
N ALA A 520 25.58 -4.93 19.24
CA ALA A 520 26.85 -5.25 19.88
C ALA A 520 26.69 -5.19 21.40
N HIS A 521 26.91 -6.29 22.10
CA HIS A 521 26.73 -6.37 23.55
C HIS A 521 27.63 -7.44 24.19
N GLY A 522 28.31 -7.09 25.30
CA GLY A 522 29.09 -8.06 26.10
C GLY A 522 30.19 -8.82 25.33
N GLY A 523 30.80 -8.21 24.30
CA GLY A 523 31.77 -8.89 23.42
C GLY A 523 31.15 -9.77 22.33
N ASN A 524 29.82 -9.78 22.21
CA ASN A 524 29.06 -10.54 21.24
C ASN A 524 28.29 -9.63 20.27
N ILE A 525 27.76 -10.23 19.21
CA ILE A 525 26.71 -9.70 18.33
C ILE A 525 25.44 -10.48 18.62
N VAL A 526 24.40 -9.77 19.04
CA VAL A 526 23.12 -10.34 19.49
C VAL A 526 22.03 -10.04 18.46
N LEU A 527 21.28 -11.07 18.09
CA LEU A 527 20.29 -11.06 17.00
C LEU A 527 19.03 -11.84 17.40
N PRO A 528 17.82 -11.43 17.00
CA PRO A 528 16.71 -12.36 16.83
C PRO A 528 17.09 -13.37 15.72
N VAL A 529 16.84 -14.66 15.91
CA VAL A 529 17.21 -15.68 14.90
C VAL A 529 16.02 -16.51 14.46
N SER A 530 15.51 -17.43 15.27
CA SER A 530 14.51 -18.42 14.84
C SER A 530 13.44 -18.70 15.88
N SER A 531 12.21 -19.01 15.46
CA SER A 531 11.17 -19.51 16.38
C SER A 531 11.42 -20.93 16.90
N GLU A 532 12.50 -21.60 16.47
CA GLU A 532 12.94 -22.88 17.04
C GLU A 532 13.24 -22.79 18.54
N LYS A 533 13.01 -23.90 19.24
CA LYS A 533 13.16 -23.99 20.70
C LYS A 533 14.58 -23.65 21.15
N GLY A 534 14.70 -22.62 21.99
CA GLY A 534 15.95 -22.09 22.51
C GLY A 534 16.72 -21.18 21.55
N HIS A 535 16.17 -20.81 20.39
CA HIS A 535 16.88 -20.12 19.30
C HIS A 535 16.25 -18.74 18.92
N ALA A 536 15.25 -18.25 19.66
CA ALA A 536 14.59 -16.96 19.40
C ALA A 536 15.55 -15.77 19.33
N VAL A 537 16.53 -15.73 20.23
CA VAL A 537 17.65 -14.77 20.22
C VAL A 537 18.96 -15.54 20.39
N MET A 538 19.98 -15.16 19.64
CA MET A 538 21.31 -15.76 19.75
C MET A 538 22.40 -14.69 19.83
N ALA A 539 23.48 -15.02 20.52
CA ALA A 539 24.69 -14.22 20.60
C ALA A 539 25.88 -14.95 19.96
N PHE A 540 26.62 -14.23 19.11
CA PHE A 540 27.81 -14.71 18.41
C PHE A 540 29.02 -13.92 18.86
N ALA A 541 30.11 -14.59 19.26
CA ALA A 541 31.33 -13.93 19.70
C ALA A 541 31.93 -13.07 18.58
N GLN A 542 32.28 -11.82 18.88
CA GLN A 542 32.81 -10.86 17.90
C GLN A 542 34.14 -11.33 17.27
N SER A 543 34.89 -12.17 17.97
CA SER A 543 36.18 -12.75 17.56
C SER A 543 36.09 -13.62 16.30
N ASP A 544 35.21 -14.61 16.31
CA ASP A 544 35.22 -15.80 15.46
C ASP A 544 33.82 -16.32 15.06
N GLY A 545 32.75 -15.69 15.55
CA GLY A 545 31.37 -16.09 15.24
C GLY A 545 30.93 -17.38 15.92
N ALA A 546 31.66 -17.84 16.95
CA ALA A 546 31.19 -18.93 17.81
C ALA A 546 29.90 -18.52 18.53
N VAL A 547 28.95 -19.44 18.67
CA VAL A 547 27.72 -19.17 19.44
C VAL A 547 28.09 -19.08 20.92
N ALA A 548 27.98 -17.88 21.49
CA ALA A 548 28.25 -17.62 22.90
C ALA A 548 27.08 -18.08 23.78
N TRP A 549 25.85 -17.77 23.36
CA TRP A 549 24.62 -18.26 23.98
C TRP A 549 23.44 -18.23 22.99
N LYS A 550 22.37 -18.95 23.35
CA LYS A 550 21.07 -18.93 22.66
C LYS A 550 19.95 -18.86 23.68
N LEU A 551 18.82 -18.32 23.28
CA LEU A 551 17.67 -18.15 24.15
C LEU A 551 16.34 -18.26 23.41
N GLY A 552 15.40 -18.94 24.05
CA GLY A 552 13.99 -18.57 24.00
C GLY A 552 13.17 -19.28 22.92
N ASP A 553 11.87 -19.37 23.20
CA ASP A 553 10.87 -20.08 22.39
C ASP A 553 9.81 -19.07 21.94
N PHE A 554 10.17 -18.13 21.06
CA PHE A 554 9.26 -17.11 20.56
C PHE A 554 9.57 -16.67 19.12
N GLU A 555 8.53 -16.24 18.42
CA GLU A 555 8.59 -15.78 17.04
C GLU A 555 9.09 -14.32 16.98
N PRO A 556 10.25 -14.04 16.36
CA PRO A 556 10.81 -12.70 16.33
C PRO A 556 9.95 -11.75 15.48
N GLY A 557 9.84 -10.48 15.90
CA GLY A 557 9.32 -9.42 15.04
C GLY A 557 10.37 -8.98 14.00
N TYR A 558 10.15 -7.84 13.36
CA TYR A 558 11.19 -7.24 12.50
C TYR A 558 12.07 -6.24 13.27
N ALA A 559 11.53 -5.63 14.33
CA ALA A 559 12.20 -4.60 15.12
C ALA A 559 13.58 -5.05 15.67
N SER A 560 14.54 -4.13 15.61
CA SER A 560 15.89 -4.36 16.13
C SER A 560 15.91 -4.39 17.67
N LEU A 561 16.76 -5.25 18.25
CA LEU A 561 16.96 -5.32 19.70
C LEU A 561 17.57 -4.02 20.26
N LEU A 562 17.35 -3.75 21.54
CA LEU A 562 18.06 -2.73 22.34
C LEU A 562 18.29 -3.25 23.77
N THR A 563 19.24 -2.68 24.51
CA THR A 563 19.30 -2.87 25.97
C THR A 563 18.73 -1.67 26.71
N ILE A 564 18.18 -1.91 27.91
CA ILE A 564 17.69 -0.89 28.82
C ILE A 564 18.17 -1.16 30.25
N GLN A 565 18.18 -0.14 31.09
CA GLN A 565 18.56 -0.25 32.51
C GLN A 565 17.34 0.01 33.40
N VAL A 566 17.01 -0.94 34.28
CA VAL A 566 15.86 -0.88 35.20
C VAL A 566 16.31 -1.30 36.61
N GLY A 567 16.25 -0.38 37.58
CA GLY A 567 16.52 -0.71 38.99
C GLY A 567 17.91 -1.31 39.25
N GLY A 568 18.90 -0.97 38.42
CA GLY A 568 20.27 -1.50 38.47
C GLY A 568 20.51 -2.81 37.73
N SER A 569 19.51 -3.33 37.00
CA SER A 569 19.63 -4.50 36.13
C SER A 569 19.50 -4.10 34.66
N GLU A 570 20.29 -4.75 33.80
CA GLU A 570 20.17 -4.60 32.36
C GLU A 570 19.15 -5.59 31.80
N HIS A 571 18.27 -5.12 30.93
CA HIS A 571 17.35 -5.97 30.18
C HIS A 571 17.64 -5.85 28.69
N LEU A 572 17.74 -6.98 28.00
CA LEU A 572 17.62 -7.05 26.55
C LEU A 572 16.14 -6.98 26.16
N ILE A 573 15.78 -6.09 25.24
CA ILE A 573 14.41 -5.90 24.78
C ILE A 573 14.21 -6.54 23.43
N ALA A 574 13.29 -7.51 23.38
CA ALA A 574 12.81 -8.14 22.16
C ALA A 574 11.36 -7.74 21.92
N PHE A 575 11.08 -7.11 20.78
CA PHE A 575 9.72 -6.89 20.28
C PHE A 575 9.40 -8.03 19.31
N THR A 576 8.71 -9.04 19.82
CA THR A 576 8.40 -10.30 19.13
C THR A 576 7.21 -10.10 18.19
N GLY A 577 6.79 -11.10 17.42
CA GLY A 577 5.56 -11.02 16.64
C GLY A 577 4.27 -10.90 17.46
N LYS A 578 4.31 -11.13 18.78
CA LYS A 578 3.12 -11.22 19.66
C LYS A 578 3.20 -10.39 20.94
N ASP A 579 4.39 -10.06 21.42
CA ASP A 579 4.61 -9.38 22.71
C ASP A 579 5.92 -8.57 22.73
N VAL A 580 6.06 -7.73 23.75
CA VAL A 580 7.32 -7.08 24.12
C VAL A 580 7.88 -7.82 25.33
N ARG A 581 9.16 -8.21 25.29
CA ARG A 581 9.82 -8.96 26.36
C ARG A 581 11.05 -8.24 26.88
N GLY A 582 11.23 -8.28 28.19
CA GLY A 582 12.50 -8.05 28.85
C GLY A 582 13.16 -9.38 29.18
N ILE A 583 14.43 -9.49 28.84
CA ILE A 583 15.26 -10.69 28.93
C ILE A 583 16.52 -10.34 29.72
N ASP A 584 17.00 -11.24 30.58
CA ASP A 584 18.34 -11.12 31.17
C ASP A 584 19.40 -11.39 30.09
N PRO A 585 20.30 -10.43 29.75
CA PRO A 585 21.37 -10.67 28.78
C PRO A 585 22.44 -11.69 29.23
N ALA A 586 22.47 -12.07 30.53
CA ALA A 586 23.44 -13.02 31.08
C ALA A 586 22.95 -14.47 31.12
N GLY A 587 21.77 -14.72 31.71
CA GLY A 587 21.15 -16.06 31.80
C GLY A 587 20.08 -16.34 30.74
N GLY A 588 19.58 -15.30 30.06
CA GLY A 588 18.52 -15.39 29.07
C GLY A 588 17.10 -15.47 29.65
N ASP A 589 16.93 -15.66 30.96
CA ASP A 589 15.61 -15.82 31.55
C ASP A 589 14.67 -14.62 31.26
N LYS A 590 13.39 -14.94 31.07
CA LYS A 590 12.35 -13.93 30.82
C LYS A 590 12.07 -13.15 32.10
N LEU A 591 12.48 -11.89 32.14
CA LEU A 591 12.26 -10.99 33.28
C LEU A 591 10.81 -10.47 33.33
N TRP A 592 10.23 -10.16 32.17
CA TRP A 592 8.83 -9.74 32.03
C TRP A 592 8.37 -9.83 30.56
N SER A 593 7.05 -9.78 30.35
CA SER A 593 6.44 -9.73 29.01
C SER A 593 5.09 -9.02 29.03
N ILE A 594 4.76 -8.28 27.97
CA ILE A 594 3.43 -7.67 27.77
C ILE A 594 2.96 -7.86 26.32
N GLU A 595 1.71 -8.29 26.14
CA GLU A 595 1.16 -8.64 24.83
C GLU A 595 1.00 -7.42 23.90
N HIS A 596 1.42 -7.58 22.65
CA HIS A 596 1.23 -6.63 21.56
C HIS A 596 1.09 -7.40 20.21
N PRO A 597 0.00 -8.16 20.03
CA PRO A 597 -0.17 -9.02 18.87
C PRO A 597 -0.63 -8.23 17.65
N THR A 598 0.21 -8.13 16.61
CA THR A 598 -0.16 -7.47 15.36
C THR A 598 -0.34 -8.47 14.21
N GLN A 599 -0.98 -8.03 13.11
CA GLN A 599 -1.17 -8.88 11.94
C GLN A 599 0.18 -9.27 11.33
N TRP A 600 0.31 -10.53 10.92
CA TRP A 600 1.53 -11.13 10.35
C TRP A 600 2.79 -11.00 11.24
N GLY A 601 2.64 -10.72 12.55
CA GLY A 601 3.78 -10.49 13.45
C GLY A 601 4.62 -9.25 13.09
N ALA A 602 4.07 -8.33 12.29
CA ALA A 602 4.74 -7.15 11.75
C ALA A 602 4.95 -6.03 12.79
N ASN A 603 5.58 -6.38 13.91
CA ASN A 603 6.11 -5.44 14.89
C ASN A 603 7.49 -4.96 14.39
N ILE A 604 7.51 -3.82 13.66
CA ILE A 604 8.67 -3.33 12.89
C ILE A 604 9.38 -2.15 13.58
N SER A 605 8.63 -1.20 14.14
CA SER A 605 9.24 0.01 14.73
C SER A 605 10.07 -0.31 15.97
N THR A 606 11.23 0.34 16.12
CA THR A 606 12.15 0.09 17.23
C THR A 606 11.59 0.69 18.53
N PRO A 607 11.52 -0.07 19.65
CA PRO A 607 11.05 0.47 20.93
C PRO A 607 11.88 1.66 21.43
N ILE A 608 11.22 2.64 22.04
CA ILE A 608 11.88 3.83 22.60
C ILE A 608 11.85 3.78 24.12
N TRP A 609 13.03 3.73 24.75
CA TRP A 609 13.18 3.72 26.20
C TRP A 609 13.54 5.10 26.75
N ASN A 610 13.06 5.42 27.96
CA ASN A 610 13.64 6.47 28.80
C ASN A 610 13.79 5.98 30.24
N ALA A 611 15.03 5.94 30.73
CA ALA A 611 15.33 5.55 32.11
C ALA A 611 14.79 6.54 33.15
N ALA A 612 14.67 7.84 32.80
CA ALA A 612 14.28 8.89 33.74
C ALA A 612 12.83 8.78 34.22
N ASP A 613 11.92 8.24 33.40
CA ASP A 613 10.53 7.94 33.80
C ASP A 613 10.18 6.45 33.72
N GLY A 614 11.11 5.59 33.33
CA GLY A 614 10.94 4.14 33.29
C GLY A 614 9.87 3.69 32.29
N LEU A 615 9.66 4.45 31.22
CA LEU A 615 8.67 4.17 30.18
C LEU A 615 9.34 3.65 28.90
N LEU A 616 8.85 2.50 28.44
CA LEU A 616 9.11 1.95 27.12
C LEU A 616 7.91 2.23 26.22
N PHE A 617 8.10 3.00 25.16
CA PHE A 617 7.10 3.17 24.11
C PHE A 617 7.29 2.11 23.02
N VAL A 618 6.20 1.48 22.60
CA VAL A 618 6.15 0.63 21.42
C VAL A 618 4.97 1.02 20.52
N SER A 619 5.13 0.84 19.22
CA SER A 619 4.08 1.08 18.24
C SER A 619 4.13 0.07 17.11
N SER A 620 2.98 -0.28 16.58
CA SER A 620 2.85 -1.03 15.34
C SER A 620 1.60 -0.60 14.59
N ALA A 621 1.69 -0.60 13.27
CA ALA A 621 0.53 -0.49 12.39
C ALA A 621 -0.23 -1.83 12.35
N TYR A 622 -0.91 -2.13 11.24
CA TYR A 622 -1.56 -3.41 10.98
C TYR A 622 -2.58 -3.81 12.07
N GLY A 623 -3.37 -2.83 12.48
CA GLY A 623 -4.50 -2.99 13.40
C GLY A 623 -4.23 -2.71 14.88
N MET A 624 -2.97 -2.49 15.31
CA MET A 624 -2.66 -2.34 16.74
C MET A 624 -2.67 -0.90 17.27
N GLY A 625 -1.63 -0.11 17.01
CA GLY A 625 -1.44 1.19 17.67
C GLY A 625 -0.19 1.27 18.53
N SER A 626 -0.21 2.18 19.50
CA SER A 626 0.89 2.44 20.43
C SER A 626 0.51 2.17 21.87
N ARG A 627 1.50 1.86 22.71
CA ARG A 627 1.36 1.88 24.17
C ARG A 627 2.62 2.36 24.86
N GLY A 628 2.43 2.97 26.03
CA GLY A 628 3.48 3.19 27.01
C GLY A 628 3.48 2.05 28.02
N VAL A 629 4.63 1.41 28.20
CA VAL A 629 4.84 0.33 29.17
C VAL A 629 5.73 0.85 30.28
N LYS A 630 5.19 0.96 31.50
CA LYS A 630 5.96 1.27 32.71
C LYS A 630 6.69 0.00 33.13
N ILE A 631 8.01 0.07 33.23
CA ILE A 631 8.84 -1.05 33.68
C ILE A 631 9.51 -0.63 35.00
N GLU A 632 9.32 -1.44 36.03
CA GLU A 632 9.80 -1.15 37.39
C GLU A 632 10.27 -2.42 38.11
N LYS A 633 11.22 -2.25 39.03
CA LYS A 633 11.67 -3.33 39.92
C LYS A 633 10.64 -3.53 41.03
N THR A 634 10.23 -4.77 41.27
CA THR A 634 9.20 -5.15 42.25
C THR A 634 9.73 -6.29 43.13
N GLY A 635 10.20 -5.95 44.33
CA GLY A 635 10.93 -6.89 45.17
C GLY A 635 12.20 -7.38 44.47
N ASP A 636 12.34 -8.70 44.36
CA ASP A 636 13.48 -9.35 43.69
C ASP A 636 13.30 -9.47 42.17
N GLY A 637 12.12 -9.16 41.63
CA GLY A 637 11.79 -9.28 40.20
C GLY A 637 11.44 -7.94 39.53
N PHE A 638 10.80 -8.02 38.36
CA PHE A 638 10.39 -6.87 37.55
C PHE A 638 8.93 -6.99 37.12
N ALA A 639 8.26 -5.85 37.04
CA ALA A 639 6.91 -5.75 36.49
C ALA A 639 6.91 -4.81 35.27
N ALA A 640 6.24 -5.26 34.20
CA ALA A 640 5.84 -4.42 33.08
C ALA A 640 4.33 -4.20 33.15
N LYS A 641 3.90 -2.95 33.18
CA LYS A 641 2.50 -2.54 33.26
C LYS A 641 2.17 -1.60 32.11
N GLU A 642 1.03 -1.77 31.48
CA GLU A 642 0.53 -0.76 30.55
C GLU A 642 0.23 0.54 31.33
N ALA A 643 0.91 1.62 30.96
CA ALA A 643 0.60 2.96 31.47
C ALA A 643 -0.55 3.59 30.68
N TRP A 644 -0.62 3.31 29.37
CA TRP A 644 -1.65 3.77 28.46
C TRP A 644 -1.58 3.01 27.13
N PHE A 645 -2.70 2.96 26.39
CA PHE A 645 -2.81 2.46 25.02
C PHE A 645 -3.52 3.48 24.12
N ASN A 646 -3.05 3.65 22.88
CA ASN A 646 -3.66 4.54 21.88
C ASN A 646 -3.69 3.83 20.50
N PRO A 647 -4.88 3.43 19.99
CA PRO A 647 -5.01 2.74 18.70
C PRO A 647 -4.82 3.65 17.48
N ARG A 648 -4.67 4.97 17.67
CA ARG A 648 -4.57 5.96 16.59
C ARG A 648 -3.14 6.33 16.23
N MET A 649 -2.18 6.16 17.15
CA MET A 649 -0.75 6.33 16.89
C MET A 649 -0.19 4.99 16.40
N LYS A 650 0.21 4.90 15.12
CA LYS A 650 0.57 3.64 14.45
C LYS A 650 1.82 3.81 13.60
N ILE A 651 2.98 3.40 14.07
CA ILE A 651 4.21 3.47 13.27
C ILE A 651 4.33 2.17 12.45
N GLN A 652 4.38 2.29 11.14
CA GLN A 652 4.34 1.13 10.23
C GLN A 652 5.71 0.45 10.11
N HIS A 653 6.72 1.16 9.60
CA HIS A 653 8.07 0.63 9.38
C HIS A 653 9.16 1.70 9.53
N ALA A 654 8.81 2.88 10.06
CA ALA A 654 9.73 4.00 10.30
C ALA A 654 10.25 4.00 11.74
N ASP A 655 11.26 4.84 11.98
CA ASP A 655 11.68 5.23 13.32
C ASP A 655 10.71 6.24 13.97
N ALA A 656 10.97 6.51 15.24
CA ALA A 656 10.40 7.62 15.98
C ALA A 656 11.39 8.05 17.07
N VAL A 657 11.29 9.29 17.48
CA VAL A 657 12.21 9.93 18.43
C VAL A 657 11.46 10.45 19.64
N ARG A 658 12.14 10.48 20.78
CA ARG A 658 11.64 11.12 22.00
C ARG A 658 12.43 12.37 22.32
N ALA A 659 11.76 13.52 22.29
CA ALA A 659 12.31 14.80 22.76
C ALA A 659 11.59 15.21 24.05
N GLY A 660 12.28 15.03 25.18
CA GLY A 660 11.72 15.29 26.52
C GLY A 660 10.54 14.38 26.86
N GLU A 661 9.36 14.98 27.06
CA GLU A 661 8.12 14.26 27.39
C GLU A 661 7.31 13.82 26.16
N TRP A 662 7.78 14.08 24.95
CA TRP A 662 7.01 13.91 23.72
C TRP A 662 7.72 13.01 22.72
N ILE A 663 6.94 12.19 22.02
CA ILE A 663 7.39 11.25 20.99
C ILE A 663 6.88 11.73 19.64
N TYR A 664 7.78 11.81 18.68
CA TYR A 664 7.52 12.29 17.32
C TYR A 664 7.83 11.17 16.32
N GLY A 665 6.93 10.94 15.37
CA GLY A 665 7.07 9.90 14.37
C GLY A 665 5.92 9.90 13.37
N SER A 666 6.08 9.17 12.27
CA SER A 666 5.00 9.03 11.28
C SER A 666 4.00 7.97 11.70
N SER A 667 2.73 8.38 11.81
CA SER A 667 1.60 7.56 12.23
C SER A 667 0.68 7.26 11.06
N GLY A 668 0.67 6.03 10.56
CA GLY A 668 -0.12 5.59 9.40
C GLY A 668 -0.11 4.07 9.19
N ASP A 669 -0.58 3.64 8.03
CA ASP A 669 -0.58 2.24 7.58
C ASP A 669 -0.74 2.23 6.04
N PHE A 670 -1.52 1.31 5.47
CA PHE A 670 -2.01 1.36 4.08
C PHE A 670 -2.98 2.53 3.76
N GLY A 671 -3.36 3.33 4.75
CA GLY A 671 -4.15 4.55 4.59
C GLY A 671 -3.35 5.81 4.97
N PRO A 672 -4.00 6.95 5.24
CA PRO A 672 -3.31 8.22 5.47
C PRO A 672 -2.31 8.13 6.63
N ALA A 673 -1.06 8.54 6.35
CA ALA A 673 -0.02 8.68 7.35
C ALA A 673 0.25 10.15 7.66
N PHE A 674 0.50 10.45 8.93
CA PHE A 674 0.70 11.80 9.45
C PHE A 674 2.00 11.87 10.24
N LEU A 675 2.80 12.91 10.08
CA LEU A 675 3.78 13.23 11.12
C LEU A 675 2.99 13.63 12.38
N ALA A 676 3.26 12.98 13.50
CA ALA A 676 2.50 13.17 14.73
C ALA A 676 3.41 13.39 15.93
N CYS A 677 2.87 14.08 16.94
CA CYS A 677 3.47 14.24 18.25
C CYS A 677 2.50 13.68 19.30
N VAL A 678 2.98 12.76 20.16
CA VAL A 678 2.22 12.19 21.28
C VAL A 678 2.96 12.33 22.60
N ASN A 679 2.23 12.53 23.69
CA ASN A 679 2.80 12.59 25.03
C ASN A 679 3.28 11.18 25.45
N ALA A 680 4.53 11.04 25.87
CA ALA A 680 5.11 9.75 26.23
C ALA A 680 4.45 9.11 27.47
N LYS A 681 3.85 9.92 28.35
CA LYS A 681 3.26 9.50 29.64
C LYS A 681 1.76 9.21 29.57
N THR A 682 1.03 9.75 28.59
CA THR A 682 -0.43 9.55 28.44
C THR A 682 -0.85 8.97 27.10
N GLY A 683 -0.02 9.08 26.07
CA GLY A 683 -0.34 8.69 24.69
C GLY A 683 -1.18 9.71 23.92
N ASP A 684 -1.56 10.84 24.53
CA ASP A 684 -2.39 11.87 23.89
C ASP A 684 -1.62 12.62 22.78
N PHE A 685 -2.31 12.97 21.70
CA PHE A 685 -1.71 13.80 20.64
C PHE A 685 -1.56 15.24 21.11
N GLY A 686 -0.36 15.81 20.92
CA GLY A 686 -0.17 17.26 20.86
C GLY A 686 -0.69 17.81 19.52
N TRP A 687 -0.26 17.18 18.42
CA TRP A 687 -0.71 17.50 17.07
C TRP A 687 -0.52 16.34 16.08
N ARG A 688 -1.13 16.47 14.90
CA ARG A 688 -0.95 15.61 13.73
C ARG A 688 -0.90 16.47 12.48
N GLN A 689 0.17 16.36 11.70
CA GLN A 689 0.41 17.11 10.48
C GLN A 689 0.15 16.24 9.25
N ARG A 690 -0.59 16.80 8.28
CA ARG A 690 -0.88 16.17 6.99
C ARG A 690 0.23 16.40 5.96
N GLY A 691 0.24 15.58 4.92
CA GLY A 691 1.21 15.70 3.81
C GLY A 691 2.64 15.28 4.12
N ILE A 692 2.87 14.56 5.23
CA ILE A 692 4.19 14.00 5.60
C ILE A 692 3.97 12.51 5.91
N SER A 693 4.11 11.68 4.88
CA SER A 693 3.71 10.26 4.90
C SER A 693 4.89 9.32 5.13
N LYS A 694 4.68 8.29 5.96
CA LYS A 694 5.63 7.21 6.33
C LYS A 694 7.08 7.68 6.52
N ALA A 695 7.23 8.82 7.18
CA ALA A 695 8.49 9.53 7.30
C ALA A 695 9.36 9.00 8.44
N ASN A 696 10.67 8.99 8.20
CA ASN A 696 11.68 8.78 9.23
C ASN A 696 12.06 10.12 9.89
N VAL A 697 12.48 10.11 11.16
CA VAL A 697 12.66 11.28 12.02
C VAL A 697 13.91 11.16 12.90
N ILE A 698 14.87 12.09 12.75
CA ILE A 698 15.96 12.31 13.71
C ILE A 698 15.65 13.51 14.60
N HIS A 699 15.93 13.43 15.90
CA HIS A 699 15.90 14.57 16.82
C HIS A 699 17.33 15.11 17.06
N ALA A 700 17.55 16.40 16.83
CA ALA A 700 18.83 17.07 17.05
C ALA A 700 18.65 18.59 17.19
N ASP A 701 19.47 19.26 18.00
CA ASP A 701 19.49 20.74 18.13
C ASP A 701 18.10 21.39 18.36
N GLY A 702 17.21 20.72 19.11
CA GLY A 702 15.83 21.16 19.36
C GLY A 702 14.88 21.07 18.15
N LYS A 703 15.28 20.32 17.13
CA LYS A 703 14.61 20.16 15.83
C LYS A 703 14.40 18.69 15.50
N LEU A 704 13.48 18.45 14.58
CA LEU A 704 13.24 17.17 13.94
C LEU A 704 13.71 17.30 12.49
N VAL A 705 14.65 16.44 12.07
CA VAL A 705 15.00 16.24 10.66
C VAL A 705 14.13 15.10 10.15
N VAL A 706 13.24 15.38 9.20
CA VAL A 706 12.20 14.44 8.75
C VAL A 706 12.39 14.15 7.27
N LEU A 707 12.40 12.88 6.87
CA LEU A 707 12.43 12.45 5.47
C LEU A 707 11.18 11.61 5.18
N ASP A 708 10.28 12.09 4.33
CA ASP A 708 9.07 11.35 3.94
C ASP A 708 9.33 10.30 2.84
N GLU A 709 8.36 9.40 2.62
CA GLU A 709 8.53 8.28 1.69
C GLU A 709 8.74 8.72 0.22
N ASP A 710 8.26 9.91 -0.14
CA ASP A 710 8.41 10.52 -1.47
C ASP A 710 9.76 11.23 -1.64
N GLY A 711 10.58 11.32 -0.58
CA GLY A 711 11.91 11.92 -0.65
C GLY A 711 11.97 13.42 -0.43
N THR A 712 10.96 14.00 0.24
CA THR A 712 11.02 15.38 0.73
C THR A 712 11.65 15.42 2.11
N LEU A 713 12.65 16.29 2.26
CA LEU A 713 13.30 16.57 3.53
C LEU A 713 12.67 17.80 4.20
N TYR A 714 12.31 17.68 5.47
CA TYR A 714 11.81 18.76 6.29
C TYR A 714 12.71 18.97 7.50
N LEU A 715 12.75 20.20 7.98
CA LEU A 715 13.24 20.56 9.29
C LEU A 715 12.05 21.15 10.05
N VAL A 716 11.72 20.59 11.21
CA VAL A 716 10.56 20.98 12.03
C VAL A 716 11.05 21.31 13.44
N LYS A 717 10.48 22.29 14.13
CA LYS A 717 10.81 22.52 15.55
C LYS A 717 10.22 21.37 16.38
N ALA A 718 10.97 20.85 17.34
CA ALA A 718 10.44 19.89 18.33
C ALA A 718 9.56 20.62 19.36
N ASP A 719 8.40 21.09 18.92
CA ASP A 719 7.41 21.83 19.69
C ASP A 719 6.14 20.96 19.85
N PRO A 720 5.72 20.59 21.06
CA PRO A 720 4.52 19.78 21.27
C PRO A 720 3.22 20.60 21.21
N GLY A 721 3.28 21.92 21.37
CA GLY A 721 2.10 22.79 21.38
C GLY A 721 1.51 23.03 19.99
N LYS A 722 2.34 22.95 18.94
CA LYS A 722 1.90 23.00 17.54
C LYS A 722 2.98 22.48 16.59
N TYR A 723 2.56 21.98 15.43
CA TYR A 723 3.47 21.79 14.31
C TYR A 723 4.09 23.13 13.89
N ARG A 724 5.41 23.14 13.63
CA ARG A 724 6.13 24.33 13.19
C ARG A 724 7.24 23.96 12.22
N LEU A 725 6.93 24.07 10.93
CA LEU A 725 7.92 23.93 9.86
C LEU A 725 9.01 25.00 9.99
N LEU A 726 10.27 24.57 9.85
CA LEU A 726 11.44 25.44 9.78
C LEU A 726 12.02 25.50 8.37
N ALA A 727 12.12 24.37 7.67
CA ALA A 727 12.57 24.34 6.28
C ALA A 727 12.01 23.11 5.55
N LYS A 728 11.90 23.19 4.22
CA LYS A 728 11.43 22.10 3.35
C LYS A 728 12.27 22.08 2.08
N ALA A 729 12.65 20.88 1.65
CA ALA A 729 13.39 20.63 0.42
C ALA A 729 12.79 19.38 -0.26
N PRO A 730 11.87 19.56 -1.24
CA PRO A 730 11.33 18.45 -2.02
C PRO A 730 12.36 17.91 -3.02
N GLY A 731 12.25 16.63 -3.37
CA GLY A 731 13.10 16.01 -4.39
C GLY A 731 14.55 15.78 -3.94
N ILE A 732 14.79 15.54 -2.65
CA ILE A 732 16.08 15.06 -2.15
C ILE A 732 16.30 13.60 -2.56
N CYS A 733 15.23 12.79 -2.49
CA CYS A 733 15.15 11.47 -3.10
C CYS A 733 14.06 11.46 -4.19
N HIS A 734 14.07 10.43 -5.05
CA HIS A 734 13.10 10.27 -6.15
C HIS A 734 12.49 8.86 -6.22
N LYS A 735 13.03 7.91 -5.46
CA LYS A 735 12.42 6.62 -5.16
C LYS A 735 12.03 6.57 -3.69
N THR A 736 11.26 5.54 -3.33
CA THR A 736 10.80 5.25 -1.97
C THR A 736 11.93 5.40 -0.94
N ALA A 737 11.83 6.41 -0.07
CA ALA A 737 12.88 6.83 0.85
C ALA A 737 12.65 6.33 2.29
N TRP A 738 12.22 5.07 2.46
CA TRP A 738 11.95 4.49 3.79
C TRP A 738 13.19 4.21 4.65
N THR A 739 14.40 4.53 4.18
CA THR A 739 15.62 4.35 4.98
C THR A 739 15.73 5.45 6.04
N ALA A 740 15.95 5.07 7.31
CA ALA A 740 16.25 6.03 8.36
C ALA A 740 17.54 6.83 8.04
N PRO A 741 17.50 8.18 8.04
CA PRO A 741 18.69 9.00 7.85
C PRO A 741 19.77 8.77 8.93
N THR A 742 20.95 9.37 8.71
CA THR A 742 22.01 9.44 9.74
C THR A 742 22.57 10.85 9.81
N LEU A 743 22.71 11.40 11.02
CA LEU A 743 23.21 12.77 11.24
C LEU A 743 24.52 12.78 12.05
N CYS A 744 25.62 13.06 11.36
CA CYS A 744 26.97 13.16 11.91
C CYS A 744 27.42 14.63 11.94
N GLY A 745 27.38 15.26 13.11
CA GLY A 745 27.52 16.72 13.22
C GLY A 745 26.45 17.40 12.36
N ARG A 746 26.86 18.32 11.47
CA ARG A 746 25.93 18.97 10.53
C ARG A 746 25.72 18.22 9.21
N THR A 747 26.37 17.08 8.99
CA THR A 747 26.19 16.30 7.74
C THR A 747 25.13 15.22 7.92
N LEU A 748 24.07 15.32 7.11
CA LEU A 748 23.03 14.31 6.99
C LEU A 748 23.35 13.39 5.81
N TYR A 749 23.37 12.10 6.07
CA TYR A 749 23.43 11.05 5.07
C TYR A 749 22.04 10.45 4.87
N VAL A 750 21.59 10.40 3.63
CA VAL A 750 20.28 9.86 3.22
C VAL A 750 20.44 8.95 2.01
N ARG A 751 19.47 8.05 1.81
CA ARG A 751 19.36 7.23 0.61
C ARG A 751 17.92 6.90 0.27
N ASP A 752 17.69 6.60 -1.00
CA ASP A 752 16.53 5.83 -1.45
C ASP A 752 16.98 4.45 -1.97
N ARG A 753 16.13 3.81 -2.78
CA ARG A 753 16.40 2.51 -3.42
C ARG A 753 17.39 2.58 -4.59
N GLU A 754 17.83 3.76 -5.03
CA GLU A 754 18.78 3.90 -6.15
C GLU A 754 20.05 4.68 -5.75
N LYS A 755 19.92 5.71 -4.92
CA LYS A 755 20.96 6.72 -4.67
C LYS A 755 21.25 6.91 -3.19
N ILE A 756 22.47 7.36 -2.92
CA ILE A 756 22.95 7.83 -1.61
C ILE A 756 23.49 9.25 -1.75
N LEU A 757 23.20 10.10 -0.76
CA LEU A 757 23.51 11.53 -0.74
C LEU A 757 24.10 11.96 0.61
N ALA A 758 24.91 13.02 0.57
CA ALA A 758 25.33 13.77 1.75
C ALA A 758 24.91 15.24 1.63
N LEU A 759 24.28 15.76 2.68
CA LEU A 759 23.73 17.11 2.74
C LEU A 759 24.28 17.84 3.98
N ASN A 760 24.70 19.10 3.82
CA ASN A 760 25.05 19.95 4.95
C ASN A 760 23.78 20.66 5.47
N LEU A 761 23.32 20.28 6.65
CA LEU A 761 22.17 20.88 7.34
C LEU A 761 22.53 22.13 8.14
N GLY A 762 23.81 22.48 8.21
CA GLY A 762 24.29 23.64 8.92
C GLY A 762 23.81 24.96 8.31
N ALA A 763 23.86 26.03 9.11
CA ALA A 763 23.75 27.37 8.54
C ALA A 763 24.82 27.56 7.45
N ALA A 764 24.41 28.16 6.32
CA ALA A 764 25.37 28.62 5.33
C ALA A 764 26.34 29.58 6.01
N ALA A 765 27.64 29.42 5.76
CA ALA A 765 28.61 30.44 6.15
C ALA A 765 28.19 31.76 5.50
N ALA A 766 28.21 32.86 6.26
CA ALA A 766 28.05 34.17 5.66
C ALA A 766 29.17 34.37 4.61
N PRO A 767 28.84 34.87 3.42
CA PRO A 767 29.80 35.00 2.31
C PRO A 767 30.91 36.00 2.59
#